data_AF-A0A929SN35-F1
#
_entry.id   AF-A0A929SN35-F1
#
_cell.length_a   1.000
_cell.length_b   1.000
_cell.length_c   1.000
_cell.angle_alpha   90.00
_cell.angle_beta   90.00
_cell.angle_gamma   90.00
#
_symmetry.space_group_name_H-M   'P 1'
#
loop_
_entity.id
_entity.type
_entity.pdbx_description
1 polymer ?
#
loop_
_entity_poly.entity_id
_entity_poly.type
_entity_poly.pdbx_seq_one_letter_code
_entity_poly.pdbx_strand_id
1 'polypeptide(L)'
;DPVDITTAITNKPAGTTVHIKTPVDFSTKGPKTGVVEIRYSDGSKKEYNVPVKVYDLEYVKPSVTVTNNNTNVLEGEPIQNIKFNKTAPDLTTDEINFIKKKLDQTVSEDINITGANINKSTDEVNGIPTVNWVGQEESKTVVVKKVITYEHLPKTEVSTVFTIDRDTDNDGTADKDDDDDDGDGVSDADETKTGHNPKDPTDKPTKAELDESLITKQTLEAYVGDNVDIATGITNKPANTTLEVVTPVTTTSKGLKQGVVKVKYPDGSFKNVTIDVKVYQKEYVKPIINVNNSNSPIIDKHAIQDITFTKVNPEVGKNDITYVEKILDTETTNTVSNLNGLTYSADKISGNVTVNWIGQEESKTITLTNTRTYAHLPSTTTTTSIVVNRDTDNDGTIDSEDDDDDGDGISDADETRTGHDPKNPADKPTQSELDHANIVSNVLNVEVNDPVDITTAITNKPAGTTVRIKTPVSTTTKGQKTGVVEIVYPDNSVKEVPVKVNVYEVKYLVPNVTVTNPNTEVIEPDNIKDVNINVSEVNERVDEVNFIKYKKDELLSETITNLNGLTNDSNRKLSGKFNYIFTGNEETKVIDMPYTRVYRHNPSTVKNIKIKLLRDTDKDKIPDIRDDDKDGDGYSNAIEIAKGSDPYDPNSVPTLTKKEQLDELIKKLEKLIDDTKKNPYDNKNKTDVDHLKNETLPDKENKKNDIKNSYNNSTPDSEIEKKKKEVQKHIDDINKEINKLRDKANFEELDKEKAKPIEEDLYTPETVKPLKDKIEEANKMNRDTSTQQEVDDMTRIIKDLRDKLELDKKKLKDKIDELDKKIDDGKCLSEECKKTSEKAKNGYNNPNLTKDEYVQLINEINAVLQKNDNIKNPRTSSSQFIIVIIASLILVVGYIMLKTKKSYLR
;
A
#
# COMPACT_ATOMS: atom_id res chain seq x y z
N ASP A 1 -95.54 12.25 -15.72
CA ASP A 1 -96.47 13.39 -15.57
C ASP A 1 -97.90 12.93 -15.42
N PRO A 2 -98.72 13.59 -14.57
CA PRO A 2 -100.14 13.29 -14.42
C PRO A 2 -100.90 13.57 -15.72
N VAL A 3 -101.75 12.64 -16.13
CA VAL A 3 -102.60 12.78 -17.34
C VAL A 3 -103.99 13.27 -16.94
N ASP A 4 -104.53 14.26 -17.67
CA ASP A 4 -105.91 14.72 -17.48
C ASP A 4 -106.88 13.72 -18.12
N ILE A 5 -107.46 12.86 -17.28
CA ILE A 5 -108.38 11.81 -17.69
C ILE A 5 -109.74 12.32 -18.18
N THR A 6 -110.09 13.60 -17.99
CA THR A 6 -111.34 14.15 -18.53
C THR A 6 -111.34 14.18 -20.06
N THR A 7 -110.15 14.29 -20.67
CA THR A 7 -109.93 14.30 -22.13
C THR A 7 -110.28 12.96 -22.79
N ALA A 8 -110.35 11.86 -22.03
CA ALA A 8 -110.75 10.56 -22.56
C ALA A 8 -112.23 10.52 -22.99
N ILE A 9 -113.04 11.49 -22.57
CA ILE A 9 -114.44 11.63 -22.97
C ILE A 9 -114.54 12.49 -24.22
N THR A 10 -114.54 11.83 -25.39
CA THR A 10 -114.44 12.51 -26.69
C THR A 10 -115.78 12.84 -27.35
N ASN A 11 -116.89 12.20 -26.94
CA ASN A 11 -118.21 12.41 -27.53
C ASN A 11 -119.29 12.63 -26.46
N LYS A 12 -119.52 13.90 -26.09
CA LYS A 12 -120.46 14.29 -25.03
C LYS A 12 -121.63 15.11 -25.57
N PRO A 13 -122.89 14.86 -25.13
CA PRO A 13 -124.04 15.70 -25.49
C PRO A 13 -123.85 17.18 -25.12
N ALA A 14 -124.44 18.08 -25.90
CA ALA A 14 -124.35 19.53 -25.65
C ALA A 14 -124.93 19.88 -24.26
N GLY A 15 -124.24 20.76 -23.53
CA GLY A 15 -124.63 21.16 -22.16
C GLY A 15 -124.15 20.24 -21.03
N THR A 16 -123.32 19.23 -21.32
CA THR A 16 -122.73 18.33 -20.30
C THR A 16 -121.41 18.85 -19.72
N THR A 17 -121.16 18.58 -18.44
CA THR A 17 -119.88 18.87 -17.77
C THR A 17 -119.19 17.59 -17.31
N VAL A 18 -117.87 17.52 -17.42
CA VAL A 18 -117.06 16.34 -17.06
C VAL A 18 -116.16 16.71 -15.89
N HIS A 19 -116.20 15.91 -14.82
CA HIS A 19 -115.36 16.12 -13.64
C HIS A 19 -114.64 14.82 -13.27
N ILE A 20 -113.43 14.95 -12.72
CA ILE A 20 -112.72 13.81 -12.14
C ILE A 20 -113.39 13.48 -10.80
N LYS A 21 -113.93 12.28 -10.67
CA LYS A 21 -114.49 11.77 -9.43
C LYS A 21 -113.41 11.06 -8.59
N THR A 22 -112.62 10.20 -9.24
CA THR A 22 -111.48 9.52 -8.61
C THR A 22 -110.23 9.79 -9.45
N PRO A 23 -109.20 10.46 -8.91
CA PRO A 23 -107.95 10.68 -9.62
C PRO A 23 -107.20 9.35 -9.83
N VAL A 24 -106.33 9.32 -10.84
CA VAL A 24 -105.43 8.20 -11.06
C VAL A 24 -104.27 8.28 -10.06
N ASP A 25 -103.94 7.16 -9.42
CA ASP A 25 -102.73 7.04 -8.60
C ASP A 25 -101.50 6.87 -9.48
N PHE A 26 -100.61 7.86 -9.47
CA PHE A 26 -99.34 7.86 -10.20
C PHE A 26 -98.14 7.50 -9.32
N SER A 27 -98.34 7.18 -8.04
CA SER A 27 -97.23 6.90 -7.10
C SER A 27 -96.58 5.53 -7.32
N THR A 28 -97.27 4.63 -8.03
CA THR A 28 -96.79 3.29 -8.34
C THR A 28 -97.14 2.91 -9.78
N LYS A 29 -96.20 2.25 -10.47
CA LYS A 29 -96.39 1.74 -11.83
C LYS A 29 -97.46 0.64 -11.93
N GLY A 30 -98.00 0.44 -13.12
CA GLY A 30 -98.99 -0.60 -13.41
C GLY A 30 -100.27 -0.07 -14.08
N PRO A 31 -101.24 -0.96 -14.32
CA PRO A 31 -102.56 -0.55 -14.79
C PRO A 31 -103.32 0.10 -13.64
N LYS A 32 -103.78 1.32 -13.87
CA LYS A 32 -104.54 2.14 -12.92
C LYS A 32 -105.86 2.53 -13.56
N THR A 33 -106.82 2.92 -12.74
CA THR A 33 -108.13 3.35 -13.22
C THR A 33 -108.51 4.65 -12.53
N GLY A 34 -108.72 5.69 -13.33
CA GLY A 34 -109.38 6.91 -12.89
C GLY A 34 -110.88 6.82 -13.15
N VAL A 35 -111.68 7.59 -12.42
CA VAL A 35 -113.13 7.64 -12.64
C VAL A 35 -113.53 9.07 -12.98
N VAL A 36 -114.19 9.24 -14.13
CA VAL A 36 -114.77 10.52 -14.54
C VAL A 36 -116.29 10.47 -14.44
N GLU A 37 -116.88 11.51 -13.86
CA GLU A 37 -118.32 11.69 -13.74
C GLU A 37 -118.78 12.73 -14.75
N ILE A 38 -119.68 12.34 -15.65
CA ILE A 38 -120.38 13.23 -16.56
C ILE A 38 -121.70 13.64 -15.90
N ARG A 39 -121.95 14.95 -15.84
CA ARG A 39 -123.21 15.53 -15.37
C ARG A 39 -123.97 16.10 -16.56
N TYR A 40 -125.22 15.64 -16.73
CA TYR A 40 -126.12 16.10 -17.78
C TYR A 40 -126.92 17.32 -17.33
N SER A 41 -127.48 18.06 -18.29
CA SER A 41 -128.23 19.29 -18.05
C SER A 41 -129.51 19.08 -17.23
N ASP A 42 -130.04 17.85 -17.17
CA ASP A 42 -131.18 17.45 -16.34
C ASP A 42 -130.79 17.06 -14.90
N GLY A 43 -129.51 17.18 -14.55
CA GLY A 43 -128.96 16.83 -13.24
C GLY A 43 -128.60 15.35 -13.07
N SER A 44 -128.89 14.49 -14.06
CA SER A 44 -128.48 13.09 -14.04
C SER A 44 -126.96 12.94 -14.20
N LYS A 45 -126.42 11.80 -13.76
CA LYS A 45 -124.97 11.55 -13.71
C LYS A 45 -124.61 10.18 -14.27
N LYS A 46 -123.46 10.08 -14.94
CA LYS A 46 -122.89 8.82 -15.40
C LYS A 46 -121.38 8.77 -15.21
N GLU A 47 -120.91 7.65 -14.69
CA GLU A 47 -119.49 7.43 -14.39
C GLU A 47 -118.85 6.53 -15.44
N TYR A 48 -117.61 6.87 -15.79
CA TYR A 48 -116.78 6.12 -16.71
C TYR A 48 -115.44 5.81 -16.06
N ASN A 49 -115.06 4.55 -16.09
CA ASN A 49 -113.72 4.10 -15.72
C ASN A 49 -112.78 4.38 -16.88
N VAL A 50 -111.73 5.15 -16.62
CA VAL A 50 -110.68 5.48 -17.58
C VAL A 50 -109.44 4.67 -17.21
N PRO A 51 -109.10 3.61 -17.97
CA PRO A 51 -107.87 2.87 -17.74
C PRO A 51 -106.65 3.74 -18.12
N VAL A 52 -105.66 3.79 -17.23
CA VAL A 52 -104.41 4.53 -17.41
C VAL A 52 -103.25 3.61 -17.06
N LYS A 53 -102.24 3.53 -17.93
CA LYS A 53 -101.00 2.81 -17.63
C LYS A 53 -99.98 3.80 -17.06
N VAL A 54 -99.46 3.51 -15.88
CA VAL A 54 -98.40 4.30 -15.23
C VAL A 54 -97.08 3.54 -15.37
N TYR A 55 -96.04 4.22 -15.85
CA TYR A 55 -94.72 3.63 -16.12
C TYR A 55 -93.65 4.25 -15.22
N ASP A 56 -92.67 3.44 -14.80
CA ASP A 56 -91.41 3.96 -14.26
C ASP A 56 -90.53 4.46 -15.41
N LEU A 57 -89.83 5.57 -15.18
CA LEU A 57 -88.89 6.15 -16.16
C LEU A 57 -87.50 5.57 -15.92
N GLU A 58 -86.94 4.90 -16.91
CA GLU A 58 -85.55 4.41 -16.90
C GLU A 58 -84.72 5.18 -17.92
N TYR A 59 -83.61 5.77 -17.47
CA TYR A 59 -82.66 6.42 -18.36
C TYR A 59 -81.68 5.39 -18.94
N VAL A 60 -81.49 5.42 -20.26
CA VAL A 60 -80.52 4.57 -20.96
C VAL A 60 -79.56 5.42 -21.78
N LYS A 61 -78.32 4.92 -21.96
CA LYS A 61 -77.27 5.60 -22.73
C LYS A 61 -76.77 4.74 -23.90
N PRO A 62 -76.21 5.34 -24.97
CA PRO A 62 -75.57 4.60 -26.06
C PRO A 62 -74.40 3.74 -25.59
N SER A 63 -74.18 2.61 -26.27
CA SER A 63 -72.92 1.87 -26.17
C SER A 63 -71.86 2.52 -27.05
N VAL A 64 -70.63 2.63 -26.57
CA VAL A 64 -69.52 3.26 -27.29
C VAL A 64 -68.42 2.24 -27.50
N THR A 65 -67.97 2.08 -28.75
CA THR A 65 -66.80 1.26 -29.11
C THR A 65 -65.78 2.11 -29.85
N VAL A 66 -64.53 1.66 -29.89
CA VAL A 66 -63.44 2.32 -30.62
C VAL A 66 -62.87 1.38 -31.67
N THR A 67 -62.60 1.92 -32.86
CA THR A 67 -61.85 1.24 -33.92
C THR A 67 -60.51 1.94 -34.08
N ASN A 68 -59.41 1.21 -33.85
CA ASN A 68 -58.04 1.69 -34.04
C ASN A 68 -57.23 0.60 -34.77
N ASN A 69 -56.65 0.96 -35.91
CA ASN A 69 -55.79 0.08 -36.72
C ASN A 69 -54.31 0.51 -36.68
N ASN A 70 -53.98 1.52 -35.88
CA ASN A 70 -52.61 1.99 -35.70
C ASN A 70 -51.95 1.14 -34.61
N THR A 71 -50.77 0.59 -34.92
CA THR A 71 -49.91 -0.08 -33.93
C THR A 71 -48.69 0.79 -33.69
N ASN A 72 -47.83 0.89 -34.71
CA ASN A 72 -46.68 1.78 -34.77
C ASN A 72 -46.85 2.69 -35.99
N VAL A 73 -46.54 3.96 -35.82
CA VAL A 73 -46.58 4.98 -36.87
C VAL A 73 -45.22 5.66 -36.87
N LEU A 74 -44.59 5.83 -38.03
CA LEU A 74 -43.35 6.59 -38.12
C LEU A 74 -43.65 8.07 -37.92
N GLU A 75 -42.73 8.82 -37.32
CA GLU A 75 -42.84 10.27 -37.25
C GLU A 75 -43.02 10.89 -38.64
N GLY A 76 -43.80 11.98 -38.73
CA GLY A 76 -44.15 12.60 -40.01
C GLY A 76 -45.25 11.88 -40.79
N GLU A 77 -45.55 10.61 -40.51
CA GLU A 77 -46.57 9.84 -41.22
C GLU A 77 -47.99 9.99 -40.63
N PRO A 78 -49.05 9.99 -41.46
CA PRO A 78 -50.43 10.14 -40.98
C PRO A 78 -50.95 8.86 -40.33
N ILE A 79 -51.71 9.01 -39.23
CA ILE A 79 -52.43 7.87 -38.65
C ILE A 79 -53.62 7.47 -39.50
N GLN A 80 -53.98 6.19 -39.45
CA GLN A 80 -55.31 5.74 -39.85
C GLN A 80 -56.37 6.30 -38.88
N ASN A 81 -57.53 6.69 -39.42
CA ASN A 81 -58.58 7.34 -38.64
C ASN A 81 -59.05 6.46 -37.46
N ILE A 82 -58.93 6.98 -36.23
CA ILE A 82 -59.47 6.35 -35.03
C ILE A 82 -60.90 6.82 -34.85
N LYS A 83 -61.85 5.88 -34.82
CA LYS A 83 -63.28 6.21 -34.80
C LYS A 83 -63.98 5.66 -33.57
N PHE A 84 -64.72 6.53 -32.86
CA PHE A 84 -65.61 6.17 -31.76
C PHE A 84 -67.03 5.98 -32.28
N ASN A 85 -67.52 4.75 -32.26
CA ASN A 85 -68.84 4.40 -32.77
C ASN A 85 -69.85 4.35 -31.62
N LYS A 86 -70.96 5.05 -31.77
CA LYS A 86 -72.08 5.06 -30.83
C LYS A 86 -73.22 4.20 -31.37
N THR A 87 -73.65 3.21 -30.60
CA THR A 87 -74.82 2.39 -30.90
C THR A 87 -75.98 2.86 -30.05
N ALA A 88 -77.08 3.27 -30.70
CA ALA A 88 -78.28 3.73 -30.03
C ALA A 88 -78.85 2.63 -29.10
N PRO A 89 -79.27 2.96 -27.87
CA PRO A 89 -79.87 1.98 -26.98
C PRO A 89 -81.30 1.67 -27.44
N ASP A 90 -81.79 0.50 -27.04
CA ASP A 90 -83.20 0.13 -27.24
C ASP A 90 -84.12 0.97 -26.35
N LEU A 91 -85.04 1.71 -26.98
CA LEU A 91 -86.01 2.59 -26.33
C LEU A 91 -87.43 2.00 -26.31
N THR A 92 -87.59 0.72 -26.65
CA THR A 92 -88.90 0.07 -26.58
C THR A 92 -89.45 0.13 -25.15
N THR A 93 -90.73 0.51 -25.04
CA THR A 93 -91.46 0.48 -23.77
C THR A 93 -91.68 -0.97 -23.38
N ASP A 94 -91.26 -1.34 -22.18
CA ASP A 94 -91.60 -2.63 -21.60
C ASP A 94 -93.03 -2.58 -21.07
N GLU A 95 -93.96 -2.99 -21.92
CA GLU A 95 -95.39 -3.05 -21.62
C GLU A 95 -95.75 -4.07 -20.53
N ILE A 96 -94.87 -5.05 -20.24
CA ILE A 96 -95.10 -6.08 -19.23
C ILE A 96 -94.71 -5.56 -17.85
N ASN A 97 -93.54 -4.92 -17.75
CA ASN A 97 -93.01 -4.41 -16.49
C ASN A 97 -93.32 -2.93 -16.23
N PHE A 98 -94.08 -2.29 -17.13
CA PHE A 98 -94.41 -0.86 -17.07
C PHE A 98 -93.17 0.02 -16.93
N ILE A 99 -92.16 -0.21 -17.77
CA ILE A 99 -90.95 0.62 -17.83
C ILE A 99 -90.96 1.37 -19.14
N LYS A 100 -90.85 2.69 -19.06
CA LYS A 100 -90.66 3.54 -20.23
C LYS A 100 -89.21 4.01 -20.23
N LYS A 101 -88.46 3.54 -21.22
CA LYS A 101 -87.07 3.95 -21.40
C LYS A 101 -87.00 5.31 -22.07
N LYS A 102 -86.08 6.15 -21.60
CA LYS A 102 -85.79 7.46 -22.19
C LYS A 102 -84.28 7.58 -22.38
N LEU A 103 -83.86 8.05 -23.54
CA LEU A 103 -82.45 8.35 -23.80
C LEU A 103 -82.01 9.47 -22.85
N ASP A 104 -80.94 9.23 -22.10
CA ASP A 104 -80.37 10.23 -21.21
C ASP A 104 -79.69 11.35 -22.02
N GLN A 105 -79.74 12.58 -21.50
CA GLN A 105 -79.19 13.74 -22.18
C GLN A 105 -77.66 13.79 -21.99
N THR A 106 -76.91 13.97 -23.08
CA THR A 106 -75.47 14.22 -23.02
C THR A 106 -75.22 15.65 -22.55
N VAL A 107 -74.45 15.78 -21.46
CA VAL A 107 -74.03 17.06 -20.87
C VAL A 107 -72.76 17.57 -21.54
N SER A 108 -71.79 16.68 -21.76
CA SER A 108 -70.53 17.00 -22.42
C SER A 108 -69.92 15.77 -23.06
N GLU A 109 -69.18 15.95 -24.13
CA GLU A 109 -68.32 14.92 -24.70
C GLU A 109 -67.05 15.50 -25.29
N ASP A 110 -65.92 14.80 -25.09
CA ASP A 110 -64.63 15.19 -25.65
C ASP A 110 -63.72 13.96 -25.83
N ILE A 111 -62.69 14.11 -26.65
CA ILE A 111 -61.59 13.15 -26.80
C ILE A 111 -60.33 13.76 -26.18
N ASN A 112 -59.80 13.11 -25.15
CA ASN A 112 -58.53 13.50 -24.54
C ASN A 112 -57.40 12.69 -25.18
N ILE A 113 -56.37 13.39 -25.65
CA ILE A 113 -55.20 12.78 -26.27
C ILE A 113 -53.98 13.15 -25.43
N THR A 114 -53.18 12.15 -25.07
CA THR A 114 -51.92 12.34 -24.33
C THR A 114 -50.80 11.65 -25.09
N GLY A 115 -49.62 12.26 -25.14
CA GLY A 115 -48.43 11.73 -25.83
C GLY A 115 -48.17 12.32 -27.21
N ALA A 116 -49.16 12.93 -27.85
CA ALA A 116 -49.00 13.68 -29.11
C ALA A 116 -50.07 14.77 -29.26
N ASN A 117 -49.78 15.77 -30.09
CA ASN A 117 -50.78 16.70 -30.60
C ASN A 117 -51.29 16.20 -31.94
N ILE A 118 -52.60 16.03 -32.08
CA ILE A 118 -53.23 15.55 -33.30
C ILE A 118 -54.65 16.08 -33.41
N ASN A 119 -55.16 16.19 -34.63
CA ASN A 119 -56.49 16.69 -34.87
C ASN A 119 -57.55 15.73 -34.33
N LYS A 120 -58.46 16.27 -33.54
CA LYS A 120 -59.64 15.58 -33.03
C LYS A 120 -60.91 16.29 -33.46
N SER A 121 -61.92 15.50 -33.79
CA SER A 121 -63.31 15.93 -33.90
C SER A 121 -64.11 15.29 -32.76
N THR A 122 -65.43 15.48 -32.75
CA THR A 122 -66.28 14.90 -31.70
C THR A 122 -66.10 13.40 -31.56
N ASP A 123 -66.04 12.63 -32.66
CA ASP A 123 -66.04 11.16 -32.62
C ASP A 123 -64.87 10.51 -33.41
N GLU A 124 -63.95 11.31 -33.94
CA GLU A 124 -62.83 10.82 -34.76
C GLU A 124 -61.51 11.55 -34.45
N VAL A 125 -60.38 10.83 -34.56
CA VAL A 125 -59.01 11.36 -34.48
C VAL A 125 -58.25 10.96 -35.73
N ASN A 126 -57.67 11.94 -36.43
CA ASN A 126 -56.94 11.73 -37.67
C ASN A 126 -55.87 12.80 -37.89
N GLY A 127 -55.03 12.58 -38.91
CA GLY A 127 -53.95 13.50 -39.29
C GLY A 127 -52.58 12.97 -38.91
N ILE A 128 -51.58 13.85 -39.01
CA ILE A 128 -50.19 13.56 -38.67
C ILE A 128 -49.99 13.96 -37.20
N PRO A 129 -49.58 13.04 -36.32
CA PRO A 129 -49.31 13.37 -34.93
C PRO A 129 -48.01 14.17 -34.82
N THR A 130 -48.01 15.21 -33.99
CA THR A 130 -46.80 15.98 -33.64
C THR A 130 -46.37 15.64 -32.22
N VAL A 131 -45.11 15.26 -32.07
CA VAL A 131 -44.49 14.86 -30.80
C VAL A 131 -43.41 15.87 -30.41
N ASN A 132 -43.28 16.16 -29.11
CA ASN A 132 -42.12 16.86 -28.58
C ASN A 132 -41.18 15.83 -27.94
N TRP A 133 -40.08 15.50 -28.61
CA TRP A 133 -39.07 14.57 -28.12
C TRP A 133 -38.20 15.17 -27.02
N VAL A 134 -37.75 14.33 -26.09
CA VAL A 134 -36.85 14.75 -25.01
C VAL A 134 -35.64 13.81 -24.97
N GLY A 135 -34.44 14.34 -25.18
CA GLY A 135 -33.20 13.54 -25.16
C GLY A 135 -33.18 12.46 -26.25
N GLN A 136 -32.77 11.25 -25.85
CA GLN A 136 -32.56 10.07 -26.70
C GLN A 136 -33.80 9.15 -26.76
N GLU A 137 -35.00 9.72 -26.79
CA GLU A 137 -36.24 8.93 -26.95
C GLU A 137 -36.35 8.38 -28.38
N GLU A 138 -36.57 7.07 -28.50
CA GLU A 138 -36.74 6.33 -29.77
C GLU A 138 -38.21 6.19 -30.21
N SER A 139 -39.15 6.27 -29.27
CA SER A 139 -40.58 6.15 -29.55
C SER A 139 -41.44 6.74 -28.43
N LYS A 140 -42.71 7.07 -28.75
CA LYS A 140 -43.67 7.62 -27.79
C LYS A 140 -45.04 6.95 -27.88
N THR A 141 -45.61 6.58 -26.73
CA THR A 141 -46.97 6.03 -26.67
C THR A 141 -48.01 7.15 -26.63
N VAL A 142 -48.98 7.10 -27.54
CA VAL A 142 -50.13 8.01 -27.61
C VAL A 142 -51.37 7.30 -27.07
N VAL A 143 -52.07 7.94 -26.13
CA VAL A 143 -53.33 7.45 -25.58
C VAL A 143 -54.47 8.35 -26.05
N VAL A 144 -55.49 7.76 -26.66
CA VAL A 144 -56.70 8.45 -27.13
C VAL A 144 -57.87 7.96 -26.30
N LYS A 145 -58.53 8.86 -25.56
CA LYS A 145 -59.60 8.55 -24.62
C LYS A 145 -60.85 9.39 -24.87
N LYS A 146 -61.95 8.76 -25.29
CA LYS A 146 -63.27 9.39 -25.39
C LYS A 146 -63.96 9.40 -24.03
N VAL A 147 -64.48 10.55 -23.63
CA VAL A 147 -65.24 10.75 -22.38
C VAL A 147 -66.60 11.37 -22.71
N ILE A 148 -67.68 10.75 -22.24
CA ILE A 148 -69.05 11.26 -22.38
C ILE A 148 -69.71 11.34 -21.01
N THR A 149 -70.21 12.51 -20.65
CA THR A 149 -70.94 12.79 -19.40
C THR A 149 -72.43 12.89 -19.70
N TYR A 150 -73.25 12.21 -18.90
CA TYR A 150 -74.71 12.22 -19.03
C TYR A 150 -75.36 12.89 -17.81
N GLU A 151 -76.60 13.34 -17.96
CA GLU A 151 -77.31 14.11 -16.92
C GLU A 151 -77.70 13.25 -15.72
N HIS A 152 -78.15 12.01 -15.94
CA HIS A 152 -78.63 11.11 -14.89
C HIS A 152 -77.77 9.85 -14.71
N LEU A 153 -77.04 9.44 -15.75
CA LEU A 153 -76.22 8.22 -15.76
C LEU A 153 -74.72 8.49 -15.56
N PRO A 154 -73.95 7.51 -15.05
CA PRO A 154 -72.50 7.62 -14.96
C PRO A 154 -71.85 7.88 -16.32
N LYS A 155 -70.74 8.63 -16.33
CA LYS A 155 -69.95 8.88 -17.53
C LYS A 155 -69.49 7.58 -18.22
N THR A 156 -69.28 7.64 -19.53
CA THR A 156 -68.69 6.57 -20.33
C THR A 156 -67.28 6.97 -20.72
N GLU A 157 -66.31 6.05 -20.54
CA GLU A 157 -64.92 6.23 -20.95
C GLU A 157 -64.47 5.04 -21.80
N VAL A 158 -63.92 5.33 -22.99
CA VAL A 158 -63.37 4.33 -23.90
C VAL A 158 -62.02 4.83 -24.40
N SER A 159 -60.97 4.00 -24.33
CA SER A 159 -59.61 4.39 -24.73
C SER A 159 -58.95 3.37 -25.66
N THR A 160 -58.00 3.85 -26.44
CA THR A 160 -57.09 3.05 -27.28
C THR A 160 -55.70 3.69 -27.27
N VAL A 161 -54.67 2.95 -27.69
CA VAL A 161 -53.28 3.40 -27.74
C VAL A 161 -52.62 3.02 -29.06
N PHE A 162 -51.60 3.78 -29.45
CA PHE A 162 -50.65 3.45 -30.53
C PHE A 162 -49.29 4.08 -30.20
N THR A 163 -48.22 3.66 -30.87
CA THR A 163 -46.88 4.26 -30.71
C THR A 163 -46.47 5.05 -31.94
N ILE A 164 -45.66 6.09 -31.71
CA ILE A 164 -44.96 6.84 -32.75
C ILE A 164 -43.47 6.49 -32.61
N ASP A 165 -42.86 5.96 -33.66
CA ASP A 165 -41.42 5.72 -33.75
C ASP A 165 -40.76 7.00 -34.29
N ARG A 166 -39.66 7.45 -33.66
CA ARG A 166 -38.93 8.67 -34.05
C ARG A 166 -38.20 8.48 -35.38
N ASP A 167 -38.07 9.55 -36.14
CA ASP A 167 -37.32 9.63 -37.39
C ASP A 167 -36.63 11.01 -37.42
N THR A 168 -35.41 11.07 -36.89
CA THR A 168 -34.71 12.32 -36.54
C THR A 168 -34.27 13.09 -37.79
N ASP A 169 -33.76 12.40 -38.81
CA ASP A 169 -33.30 13.01 -40.07
C ASP A 169 -34.40 13.04 -41.17
N ASN A 170 -35.53 12.36 -40.95
CA ASN A 170 -36.68 12.24 -41.85
C ASN A 170 -36.35 11.46 -43.14
N ASP A 171 -35.46 10.47 -43.08
CA ASP A 171 -35.12 9.63 -44.23
C ASP A 171 -36.13 8.48 -44.47
N GLY A 172 -37.03 8.24 -43.53
CA GLY A 172 -38.05 7.20 -43.57
C GLY A 172 -37.67 5.89 -42.86
N THR A 173 -36.53 5.87 -42.17
CA THR A 173 -36.07 4.84 -41.25
C THR A 173 -36.41 5.29 -39.83
N ALA A 174 -36.85 4.38 -38.98
CA ALA A 174 -37.04 4.74 -37.57
C ALA A 174 -35.68 4.74 -36.88
N ASP A 175 -35.42 5.72 -36.01
CA ASP A 175 -34.14 5.86 -35.28
C ASP A 175 -33.63 4.52 -34.69
N LYS A 176 -34.52 3.77 -34.03
CA LYS A 176 -34.20 2.44 -33.46
C LYS A 176 -33.68 1.38 -34.46
N ASP A 177 -33.91 1.59 -35.75
CA ASP A 177 -33.58 0.73 -36.88
C ASP A 177 -32.58 1.42 -37.85
N ASP A 178 -32.14 2.64 -37.53
CA ASP A 178 -31.15 3.45 -38.24
C ASP A 178 -29.76 3.33 -37.57
N ASP A 179 -28.68 3.50 -38.32
CA ASP A 179 -27.32 3.55 -37.79
C ASP A 179 -26.68 4.94 -37.82
N ASP A 180 -27.36 5.94 -38.40
CA ASP A 180 -26.97 7.35 -38.50
C ASP A 180 -28.22 8.23 -38.30
N ASP A 181 -28.70 8.30 -37.05
CA ASP A 181 -29.99 8.87 -36.65
C ASP A 181 -30.21 10.32 -37.16
N ASP A 182 -29.15 11.13 -37.28
CA ASP A 182 -29.23 12.53 -37.72
C ASP A 182 -28.72 12.78 -39.15
N GLY A 183 -28.30 11.72 -39.84
CA GLY A 183 -27.93 11.71 -41.25
C GLY A 183 -26.68 12.53 -41.58
N ASP A 184 -25.78 12.74 -40.62
CA ASP A 184 -24.61 13.59 -40.80
C ASP A 184 -23.40 12.87 -41.44
N GLY A 185 -23.55 11.56 -41.65
CA GLY A 185 -22.58 10.66 -42.26
C GLY A 185 -21.66 9.95 -41.25
N VAL A 186 -21.97 9.97 -39.96
CA VAL A 186 -21.25 9.25 -38.90
C VAL A 186 -22.23 8.36 -38.16
N SER A 187 -21.86 7.09 -37.92
CA SER A 187 -22.78 6.18 -37.24
C SER A 187 -22.94 6.52 -35.75
N ASP A 188 -24.12 6.29 -35.18
CA ASP A 188 -24.45 6.52 -33.77
C ASP A 188 -23.45 5.87 -32.81
N ALA A 189 -22.93 4.69 -33.20
CA ALA A 189 -21.95 3.94 -32.41
C ALA A 189 -20.60 4.66 -32.31
N ASP A 190 -20.16 5.31 -33.39
CA ASP A 190 -18.91 6.07 -33.43
C ASP A 190 -19.07 7.40 -32.68
N GLU A 191 -20.23 8.04 -32.78
CA GLU A 191 -20.55 9.25 -32.03
C GLU A 191 -20.65 8.97 -30.53
N THR A 192 -21.39 7.94 -30.14
CA THR A 192 -21.50 7.49 -28.75
C THR A 192 -20.12 7.16 -28.16
N LYS A 193 -19.26 6.50 -28.95
CA LYS A 193 -17.89 6.15 -28.54
C LYS A 193 -17.00 7.37 -28.32
N THR A 194 -17.24 8.44 -29.07
CA THR A 194 -16.44 9.68 -29.03
C THR A 194 -17.08 10.78 -28.18
N GLY A 195 -18.28 10.55 -27.65
CA GLY A 195 -19.00 11.44 -26.74
C GLY A 195 -19.87 12.49 -27.43
N HIS A 196 -20.20 12.25 -28.70
CA HIS A 196 -21.06 13.07 -29.55
C HIS A 196 -22.52 12.58 -29.50
N ASN A 197 -23.46 13.45 -29.86
CA ASN A 197 -24.89 13.20 -29.78
C ASN A 197 -25.46 12.72 -31.13
N PRO A 198 -25.91 11.45 -31.25
CA PRO A 198 -26.39 10.89 -32.52
C PRO A 198 -27.65 11.53 -33.11
N LYS A 199 -28.29 12.43 -32.37
CA LYS A 199 -29.53 13.09 -32.78
C LYS A 199 -29.33 14.58 -33.03
N ASP A 200 -28.09 15.04 -33.21
CA ASP A 200 -27.71 16.43 -33.47
C ASP A 200 -26.64 16.50 -34.56
N PRO A 201 -27.01 16.80 -35.83
CA PRO A 201 -26.11 16.71 -36.98
C PRO A 201 -25.02 17.79 -36.99
N THR A 202 -24.99 18.64 -35.96
CA THR A 202 -23.94 19.64 -35.74
C THR A 202 -22.89 19.19 -34.74
N ASP A 203 -23.15 18.15 -33.96
CA ASP A 203 -22.27 17.63 -32.91
C ASP A 203 -21.58 16.35 -33.37
N LYS A 204 -20.55 16.48 -34.22
CA LYS A 204 -19.93 15.31 -34.84
C LYS A 204 -18.45 15.10 -34.56
N PRO A 205 -17.99 13.83 -34.51
CA PRO A 205 -16.59 13.50 -34.27
C PRO A 205 -15.69 13.99 -35.40
N THR A 206 -14.48 14.43 -35.06
CA THR A 206 -13.44 14.77 -36.03
C THR A 206 -12.76 13.51 -36.59
N LYS A 207 -12.09 13.63 -37.75
CA LYS A 207 -11.30 12.53 -38.33
C LYS A 207 -10.18 12.06 -37.42
N ALA A 208 -9.64 12.89 -36.54
CA ALA A 208 -8.65 12.48 -35.56
C ALA A 208 -9.26 11.58 -34.46
N GLU A 209 -10.51 11.81 -34.07
CA GLU A 209 -11.23 11.02 -33.05
C GLU A 209 -11.64 9.65 -33.60
N LEU A 210 -12.02 9.58 -34.88
CA LEU A 210 -12.39 8.34 -35.56
C LEU A 210 -11.19 7.47 -35.99
N ASP A 211 -10.03 8.08 -36.25
CA ASP A 211 -8.88 7.36 -36.78
C ASP A 211 -8.18 6.52 -35.70
N GLU A 212 -8.30 5.20 -35.76
CA GLU A 212 -7.62 4.26 -34.85
C GLU A 212 -6.21 3.88 -35.29
N SER A 213 -5.71 4.39 -36.42
CA SER A 213 -4.42 3.94 -36.94
C SER A 213 -3.26 4.29 -36.00
N LEU A 214 -2.39 3.30 -35.78
CA LEU A 214 -1.25 3.45 -34.88
C LEU A 214 -0.17 4.31 -35.56
N ILE A 215 0.03 5.52 -35.04
CA ILE A 215 1.19 6.35 -35.41
C ILE A 215 2.43 5.73 -34.77
N THR A 216 3.32 5.14 -35.57
CA THR A 216 4.57 4.57 -35.05
C THR A 216 5.69 5.60 -35.08
N LYS A 217 6.57 5.52 -34.10
CA LYS A 217 7.70 6.42 -33.92
C LYS A 217 8.99 5.65 -33.65
N GLN A 218 10.11 6.29 -33.93
CA GLN A 218 11.44 5.82 -33.57
C GLN A 218 12.15 6.86 -32.70
N THR A 219 13.02 6.37 -31.82
CA THR A 219 13.95 7.22 -31.06
C THR A 219 15.07 7.69 -31.99
N LEU A 220 15.39 8.98 -31.96
CA LEU A 220 16.50 9.55 -32.71
C LEU A 220 17.75 9.67 -31.81
N GLU A 221 18.93 9.65 -32.41
CA GLU A 221 20.21 9.88 -31.73
C GLU A 221 20.90 11.12 -32.29
N ALA A 222 21.53 11.90 -31.41
CA ALA A 222 22.28 13.10 -31.75
C ALA A 222 23.44 13.34 -30.77
N TYR A 223 24.37 14.21 -31.10
CA TYR A 223 25.40 14.70 -30.17
C TYR A 223 25.08 16.12 -29.68
N VAL A 224 25.72 16.51 -28.58
CA VAL A 224 25.59 17.86 -28.04
C VAL A 224 25.98 18.90 -29.11
N GLY A 225 25.04 19.76 -29.48
CA GLY A 225 25.19 20.80 -30.51
C GLY A 225 24.63 20.46 -31.89
N ASP A 226 24.19 19.21 -32.13
CA ASP A 226 23.62 18.81 -33.42
C ASP A 226 22.21 19.40 -33.63
N ASN A 227 21.85 19.71 -34.88
CA ASN A 227 20.48 20.06 -35.24
C ASN A 227 19.69 18.80 -35.59
N VAL A 228 18.53 18.59 -34.95
CA VAL A 228 17.72 17.37 -35.11
C VAL A 228 16.35 17.72 -35.68
N ASP A 229 16.04 17.18 -36.86
CA ASP A 229 14.69 17.21 -37.41
C ASP A 229 13.85 16.09 -36.79
N ILE A 230 13.02 16.43 -35.81
CA ILE A 230 12.21 15.44 -35.10
C ILE A 230 11.04 14.89 -35.94
N ALA A 231 10.70 15.50 -37.09
CA ALA A 231 9.65 14.98 -37.96
C ALA A 231 10.01 13.61 -38.54
N THR A 232 11.30 13.32 -38.74
CA THR A 232 11.78 11.99 -39.18
C THR A 232 11.64 10.91 -38.10
N GLY A 233 11.26 11.29 -36.88
CA GLY A 233 10.94 10.36 -35.80
C GLY A 233 9.61 9.64 -36.02
N ILE A 234 8.71 10.16 -36.86
CA ILE A 234 7.45 9.52 -37.23
C ILE A 234 7.70 8.53 -38.37
N THR A 235 7.52 7.23 -38.12
CA THR A 235 7.83 6.16 -39.09
C THR A 235 6.60 5.65 -39.84
N ASN A 236 5.41 5.77 -39.25
CA ASN A 236 4.14 5.50 -39.90
C ASN A 236 3.10 6.52 -39.45
N LYS A 237 2.22 6.94 -40.35
CA LYS A 237 1.15 7.89 -40.05
C LYS A 237 -0.06 7.62 -40.95
N PRO A 238 -1.26 8.07 -40.56
CA PRO A 238 -2.47 7.91 -41.35
C PRO A 238 -2.32 8.59 -42.73
N ALA A 239 -2.99 8.04 -43.75
CA ALA A 239 -2.95 8.59 -45.10
C ALA A 239 -3.49 10.03 -45.13
N ASN A 240 -3.00 10.86 -46.06
CA ASN A 240 -3.42 12.26 -46.23
C ASN A 240 -3.20 13.20 -45.02
N THR A 241 -2.41 12.79 -44.01
CA THR A 241 -1.98 13.66 -42.91
C THR A 241 -0.72 14.45 -43.24
N THR A 242 -0.53 15.61 -42.60
CA THR A 242 0.73 16.39 -42.67
C THR A 242 1.39 16.47 -41.30
N LEU A 243 2.71 16.73 -41.26
CA LEU A 243 3.49 16.84 -40.03
C LEU A 243 3.91 18.30 -39.79
N GLU A 244 3.79 18.75 -38.56
CA GLU A 244 4.27 20.06 -38.11
C GLU A 244 5.04 19.91 -36.79
N VAL A 245 6.25 20.48 -36.72
CA VAL A 245 7.01 20.51 -35.47
C VAL A 245 6.47 21.62 -34.58
N VAL A 246 5.93 21.25 -33.42
CA VAL A 246 5.38 22.20 -32.43
C VAL A 246 6.46 22.59 -31.43
N THR A 247 7.12 21.59 -30.86
CA THR A 247 8.18 21.78 -29.86
C THR A 247 9.46 21.15 -30.39
N PRO A 248 10.43 21.93 -30.88
CA PRO A 248 11.71 21.40 -31.34
C PRO A 248 12.55 20.90 -30.16
N VAL A 249 13.52 20.03 -30.44
CA VAL A 249 14.50 19.56 -29.45
C VAL A 249 15.78 20.38 -29.54
N THR A 250 16.26 20.91 -28.41
CA THR A 250 17.59 21.51 -28.31
C THR A 250 18.61 20.51 -27.78
N THR A 251 19.74 20.36 -28.45
CA THR A 251 20.83 19.44 -28.09
C THR A 251 21.96 20.11 -27.29
N THR A 252 21.71 21.25 -26.64
CA THR A 252 22.74 22.03 -25.91
C THR A 252 23.32 21.30 -24.69
N SER A 253 22.65 20.25 -24.23
CA SER A 253 23.10 19.40 -23.12
C SER A 253 22.75 17.94 -23.42
N LYS A 254 23.61 17.00 -22.98
CA LYS A 254 23.33 15.56 -23.07
C LYS A 254 22.09 15.15 -22.28
N GLY A 255 21.54 13.99 -22.61
CA GLY A 255 20.37 13.39 -21.96
C GLY A 255 19.25 13.02 -22.92
N LEU A 256 18.20 12.41 -22.38
CA LEU A 256 16.94 12.23 -23.09
C LEU A 256 16.23 13.58 -23.24
N LYS A 257 15.94 13.97 -24.47
CA LYS A 257 15.16 15.16 -24.80
C LYS A 257 13.91 14.74 -25.55
N GLN A 258 12.85 15.53 -25.41
CA GLN A 258 11.56 15.25 -26.04
C GLN A 258 11.10 16.46 -26.85
N GLY A 259 10.65 16.19 -28.06
CA GLY A 259 9.98 17.16 -28.93
C GLY A 259 8.58 16.70 -29.29
N VAL A 260 7.75 17.61 -29.76
CA VAL A 260 6.35 17.32 -30.12
C VAL A 260 6.14 17.60 -31.60
N VAL A 261 5.66 16.58 -32.32
CA VAL A 261 5.23 16.66 -33.72
C VAL A 261 3.72 16.52 -33.76
N LYS A 262 3.06 17.45 -34.44
CA LYS A 262 1.63 17.49 -34.68
C LYS A 262 1.31 16.83 -36.01
N VAL A 263 0.55 15.74 -35.96
CA VAL A 263 -0.01 15.05 -37.13
C VAL A 263 -1.37 15.67 -37.43
N LYS A 264 -1.47 16.46 -38.51
CA LYS A 264 -2.69 17.17 -38.92
C LYS A 264 -3.48 16.35 -39.93
N TYR A 265 -4.78 16.22 -39.69
CA TYR A 265 -5.73 15.57 -40.57
C TYR A 265 -6.32 16.58 -41.57
N PRO A 266 -6.90 16.11 -42.70
CA PRO A 266 -7.47 16.99 -43.72
C PRO A 266 -8.61 17.91 -43.25
N ASP A 267 -9.34 17.52 -42.20
CA ASP A 267 -10.43 18.31 -41.60
C ASP A 267 -9.93 19.38 -40.61
N GLY A 268 -8.60 19.49 -40.42
CA GLY A 268 -7.97 20.43 -39.50
C GLY A 268 -7.75 19.90 -38.08
N SER A 269 -8.32 18.74 -37.73
CA SER A 269 -8.05 18.05 -36.47
C SER A 269 -6.60 17.53 -36.40
N PHE A 270 -6.12 17.17 -35.21
CA PHE A 270 -4.71 16.75 -35.06
C PHE A 270 -4.46 15.81 -33.87
N LYS A 271 -3.37 15.04 -33.97
CA LYS A 271 -2.78 14.28 -32.85
C LYS A 271 -1.36 14.78 -32.57
N ASN A 272 -1.03 14.99 -31.30
CA ASN A 272 0.33 15.33 -30.86
C ASN A 272 1.12 14.06 -30.53
N VAL A 273 2.32 13.93 -31.10
CA VAL A 273 3.19 12.78 -30.92
C VAL A 273 4.53 13.24 -30.36
N THR A 274 4.89 12.71 -29.19
CA THR A 274 6.17 12.99 -28.54
C THR A 274 7.27 12.10 -29.13
N ILE A 275 8.32 12.72 -29.66
CA ILE A 275 9.52 12.06 -30.20
C ILE A 275 10.67 12.18 -29.20
N ASP A 276 11.25 11.03 -28.87
CA ASP A 276 12.40 10.94 -27.98
C ASP A 276 13.70 11.07 -28.78
N VAL A 277 14.61 11.91 -28.31
CA VAL A 277 15.95 12.12 -28.88
C VAL A 277 16.98 11.88 -27.79
N LYS A 278 17.85 10.88 -27.98
CA LYS A 278 19.00 10.63 -27.10
C LYS A 278 20.16 11.51 -27.54
N VAL A 279 20.52 12.50 -26.72
CA VAL A 279 21.64 13.41 -26.99
C VAL A 279 22.87 12.97 -26.22
N TYR A 280 23.92 12.51 -26.92
CA TYR A 280 25.16 12.03 -26.32
C TYR A 280 26.23 13.12 -26.25
N GLN A 281 27.06 13.09 -25.20
CA GLN A 281 28.29 13.88 -25.12
C GLN A 281 29.50 12.98 -25.41
N LYS A 282 30.40 13.45 -26.26
CA LYS A 282 31.68 12.77 -26.53
C LYS A 282 32.60 12.96 -25.32
N GLU A 283 33.14 11.86 -24.82
CA GLU A 283 34.20 11.83 -23.80
C GLU A 283 35.41 11.13 -24.41
N TYR A 284 36.51 11.87 -24.59
CA TYR A 284 37.75 11.29 -25.07
C TYR A 284 38.47 10.57 -23.93
N VAL A 285 38.96 9.36 -24.18
CA VAL A 285 39.74 8.54 -23.23
C VAL A 285 41.08 8.15 -23.86
N LYS A 286 42.14 7.98 -23.06
CA LYS A 286 43.47 7.61 -23.54
C LYS A 286 43.93 6.25 -22.97
N PRO A 287 44.83 5.52 -23.65
CA PRO A 287 45.38 4.27 -23.15
C PRO A 287 46.14 4.45 -21.82
N ILE A 288 46.15 3.40 -21.01
CA ILE A 288 47.06 3.26 -19.88
C ILE A 288 48.41 2.76 -20.43
N ILE A 289 49.49 3.42 -20.04
CA ILE A 289 50.85 3.06 -20.46
C ILE A 289 51.52 2.32 -19.32
N ASN A 290 51.77 1.03 -19.52
CA ASN A 290 52.49 0.19 -18.58
C ASN A 290 53.96 0.13 -19.00
N VAL A 291 54.86 0.40 -18.06
CA VAL A 291 56.30 0.23 -18.28
C VAL A 291 56.74 -1.09 -17.68
N ASN A 292 57.49 -1.89 -18.44
CA ASN A 292 58.20 -3.04 -17.93
C ASN A 292 59.70 -2.73 -17.95
N ASN A 293 60.29 -2.70 -16.76
CA ASN A 293 61.71 -2.53 -16.55
C ASN A 293 62.19 -3.66 -15.63
N SER A 294 62.95 -4.61 -16.20
CA SER A 294 63.50 -5.76 -15.48
C SER A 294 64.98 -5.58 -15.13
N ASN A 295 65.51 -4.36 -15.28
CA ASN A 295 66.87 -4.08 -14.85
C ASN A 295 66.94 -4.10 -13.33
N SER A 296 67.79 -5.00 -12.81
CA SER A 296 68.38 -4.82 -11.49
C SER A 296 69.39 -3.66 -11.53
N PRO A 297 69.80 -3.09 -10.38
CA PRO A 297 70.90 -2.14 -10.36
C PRO A 297 72.08 -2.67 -11.20
N ILE A 298 72.56 -1.82 -12.09
CA ILE A 298 73.60 -2.18 -13.06
C ILE A 298 74.90 -1.50 -12.65
N ILE A 299 76.02 -2.18 -12.85
CA ILE A 299 77.34 -1.60 -12.58
C ILE A 299 77.66 -0.57 -13.68
N ASP A 300 78.30 0.54 -13.33
CA ASP A 300 78.70 1.57 -14.29
C ASP A 300 79.39 0.97 -15.52
N LYS A 301 79.15 1.57 -16.70
CA LYS A 301 79.64 1.16 -18.03
C LYS A 301 79.14 -0.19 -18.57
N HIS A 302 78.17 -0.85 -17.94
CA HIS A 302 77.54 -2.09 -18.44
C HIS A 302 76.24 -1.86 -19.26
N ALA A 303 75.83 -2.88 -20.02
CA ALA A 303 74.63 -2.85 -20.88
C ALA A 303 73.33 -3.08 -20.08
N ILE A 304 72.25 -2.39 -20.45
CA ILE A 304 70.93 -2.57 -19.83
C ILE A 304 70.15 -3.71 -20.50
N GLN A 305 69.28 -4.37 -19.74
CA GLN A 305 68.15 -5.10 -20.29
C GLN A 305 67.12 -4.12 -20.88
N ASP A 306 66.46 -4.55 -21.94
CA ASP A 306 65.52 -3.71 -22.66
C ASP A 306 64.32 -3.28 -21.80
N ILE A 307 64.04 -1.98 -21.76
CA ILE A 307 62.84 -1.44 -21.12
C ILE A 307 61.76 -1.26 -22.16
N THR A 308 60.54 -1.75 -21.90
CA THR A 308 59.42 -1.70 -22.86
C THR A 308 58.20 -0.96 -22.33
N PHE A 309 57.51 -0.21 -23.20
CA PHE A 309 56.26 0.47 -22.88
C PHE A 309 55.10 -0.19 -23.63
N THR A 310 54.12 -0.72 -22.90
CA THR A 310 52.94 -1.39 -23.47
C THR A 310 51.67 -0.54 -23.27
N LYS A 311 50.76 -0.57 -24.25
CA LYS A 311 49.50 0.17 -24.21
C LYS A 311 48.34 -0.77 -23.84
N VAL A 312 47.49 -0.34 -22.92
CA VAL A 312 46.21 -0.99 -22.63
C VAL A 312 45.09 0.01 -22.91
N ASN A 313 44.26 -0.29 -23.90
CA ASN A 313 43.16 0.59 -24.29
C ASN A 313 41.97 0.41 -23.32
N PRO A 314 41.32 1.50 -22.88
CA PRO A 314 40.08 1.43 -22.13
C PRO A 314 38.91 0.94 -23.02
N GLU A 315 37.84 0.47 -22.37
CA GLU A 315 36.59 0.13 -23.04
C GLU A 315 35.93 1.40 -23.62
N VAL A 316 35.53 1.33 -24.89
CA VAL A 316 34.91 2.42 -25.67
C VAL A 316 33.49 2.03 -26.05
N GLY A 317 32.65 3.03 -26.34
CA GLY A 317 31.27 2.80 -26.76
C GLY A 317 30.28 3.80 -26.15
N LYS A 318 29.02 3.66 -26.56
CA LYS A 318 27.89 4.47 -26.07
C LYS A 318 27.30 3.88 -24.80
N ASN A 319 27.01 4.74 -23.83
CA ASN A 319 26.31 4.38 -22.62
C ASN A 319 24.97 5.15 -22.56
N ASP A 320 23.87 4.42 -22.71
CA ASP A 320 22.51 4.96 -22.76
C ASP A 320 21.99 5.51 -21.43
N ILE A 321 22.62 5.17 -20.31
CA ILE A 321 22.24 5.65 -18.98
C ILE A 321 22.87 7.02 -18.72
N THR A 322 24.16 7.16 -19.05
CA THR A 322 24.93 8.38 -18.81
C THR A 322 24.88 9.36 -19.99
N TYR A 323 24.37 8.92 -21.15
CA TYR A 323 24.37 9.66 -22.41
C TYR A 323 25.77 10.17 -22.77
N VAL A 324 26.76 9.30 -22.59
CA VAL A 324 28.16 9.56 -22.93
C VAL A 324 28.65 8.49 -23.90
N GLU A 325 29.32 8.93 -24.96
CA GLU A 325 30.08 8.06 -25.85
C GLU A 325 31.57 8.22 -25.55
N LYS A 326 32.21 7.15 -25.10
CA LYS A 326 33.66 7.11 -24.87
C LYS A 326 34.38 6.83 -26.17
N ILE A 327 35.26 7.73 -26.58
CA ILE A 327 36.04 7.66 -27.83
C ILE A 327 37.52 7.59 -27.48
N LEU A 328 38.23 6.59 -28.01
CA LEU A 328 39.68 6.49 -27.84
C LEU A 328 40.37 7.65 -28.55
N ASP A 329 41.11 8.46 -27.82
CA ASP A 329 41.82 9.61 -28.34
C ASP A 329 43.03 9.18 -29.18
N THR A 330 43.34 9.97 -30.21
CA THR A 330 44.41 9.66 -31.16
C THR A 330 45.75 10.16 -30.61
N GLU A 331 46.73 9.25 -30.48
CA GLU A 331 48.12 9.59 -30.10
C GLU A 331 48.82 10.35 -31.23
N THR A 332 49.47 11.46 -30.90
CA THR A 332 50.13 12.35 -31.89
C THR A 332 51.65 12.28 -31.82
N THR A 333 52.26 12.18 -30.63
CA THR A 333 53.72 11.95 -30.48
C THR A 333 54.05 11.00 -29.32
N ASN A 334 55.24 10.39 -29.37
CA ASN A 334 55.78 9.51 -28.35
C ASN A 334 57.31 9.66 -28.29
N THR A 335 57.82 10.21 -27.19
CA THR A 335 59.24 10.56 -27.03
C THR A 335 59.78 10.13 -25.66
N VAL A 336 61.07 9.87 -25.54
CA VAL A 336 61.76 9.61 -24.25
C VAL A 336 62.87 10.63 -24.05
N SER A 337 62.95 11.22 -22.85
CA SER A 337 64.02 12.13 -22.44
C SER A 337 64.99 11.48 -21.44
N ASN A 338 66.17 12.10 -21.27
CA ASN A 338 67.23 11.69 -20.33
C ASN A 338 67.86 10.32 -20.61
N LEU A 339 68.07 10.00 -21.89
CA LEU A 339 68.59 8.69 -22.30
C LEU A 339 70.03 8.40 -21.84
N ASN A 340 70.86 9.39 -21.46
CA ASN A 340 72.21 9.16 -20.88
C ASN A 340 73.07 8.11 -21.63
N GLY A 341 73.11 8.20 -22.96
CA GLY A 341 73.84 7.26 -23.83
C GLY A 341 72.99 6.11 -24.39
N LEU A 342 71.79 5.88 -23.86
CA LEU A 342 70.83 4.87 -24.32
C LEU A 342 70.09 5.31 -25.61
N THR A 343 69.48 4.34 -26.28
CA THR A 343 68.70 4.55 -27.52
C THR A 343 67.23 4.19 -27.29
N TYR A 344 66.30 4.96 -27.88
CA TYR A 344 64.86 4.67 -27.86
C TYR A 344 64.32 4.44 -29.28
N SER A 345 63.71 3.28 -29.51
CA SER A 345 63.03 2.96 -30.77
C SER A 345 61.93 1.92 -30.55
N ALA A 346 60.81 2.02 -31.29
CA ALA A 346 59.69 1.06 -31.24
C ALA A 346 59.19 0.72 -29.82
N ASP A 347 58.89 1.75 -29.00
CA ASP A 347 58.43 1.60 -27.61
C ASP A 347 59.42 0.87 -26.68
N LYS A 348 60.71 0.87 -27.05
CA LYS A 348 61.78 0.13 -26.37
C LYS A 348 63.03 0.98 -26.15
N ILE A 349 63.61 0.96 -24.94
CA ILE A 349 64.89 1.60 -24.60
C ILE A 349 65.97 0.52 -24.42
N SER A 350 67.15 0.71 -25.02
CA SER A 350 68.28 -0.23 -24.97
C SER A 350 69.65 0.46 -25.09
N GLY A 351 70.74 -0.26 -24.77
CA GLY A 351 72.12 0.21 -24.94
C GLY A 351 72.96 0.18 -23.64
N ASN A 352 74.09 0.89 -23.65
CA ASN A 352 74.97 1.04 -22.49
C ASN A 352 74.73 2.39 -21.82
N VAL A 353 74.66 2.40 -20.50
CA VAL A 353 74.47 3.62 -19.72
C VAL A 353 75.81 4.33 -19.51
N THR A 354 75.81 5.66 -19.48
CA THR A 354 77.02 6.46 -19.15
C THR A 354 76.69 7.44 -18.04
N VAL A 355 77.46 7.40 -16.94
CA VAL A 355 77.28 8.24 -15.76
C VAL A 355 78.51 9.12 -15.51
N ASN A 356 78.30 10.38 -15.15
CA ASN A 356 79.35 11.28 -14.64
C ASN A 356 79.23 11.34 -13.11
N TRP A 357 80.21 10.78 -12.38
CA TRP A 357 80.25 10.70 -10.91
C TRP A 357 80.88 11.94 -10.27
N ILE A 358 80.33 12.43 -9.17
CA ILE A 358 80.88 13.55 -8.38
C ILE A 358 80.84 13.23 -6.88
N GLY A 359 81.91 13.51 -6.13
CA GLY A 359 81.94 13.33 -4.67
C GLY A 359 81.78 11.87 -4.22
N GLN A 360 80.98 11.67 -3.16
CA GLN A 360 80.71 10.38 -2.48
C GLN A 360 79.48 9.63 -3.04
N GLU A 361 79.18 9.80 -4.33
CA GLU A 361 77.99 9.15 -4.93
C GLU A 361 78.24 7.65 -5.13
N GLU A 362 77.49 6.81 -4.41
CA GLU A 362 77.47 5.32 -4.49
C GLU A 362 76.73 4.75 -5.70
N SER A 363 75.66 5.44 -6.07
CA SER A 363 74.80 5.05 -7.15
C SER A 363 74.11 6.29 -7.68
N LYS A 364 73.77 6.27 -8.98
CA LYS A 364 72.98 7.33 -9.60
C LYS A 364 71.75 6.72 -10.21
N THR A 365 70.61 7.24 -9.79
CA THR A 365 69.33 6.90 -10.39
C THR A 365 69.11 7.77 -11.62
N ILE A 366 69.04 7.15 -12.79
CA ILE A 366 68.65 7.82 -14.04
C ILE A 366 67.15 7.62 -14.24
N THR A 367 66.39 8.71 -14.12
CA THR A 367 64.96 8.71 -14.42
C THR A 367 64.73 8.98 -15.91
N LEU A 368 64.24 7.95 -16.59
CA LEU A 368 63.80 7.96 -17.96
C LEU A 368 62.32 8.35 -17.99
N THR A 369 61.98 9.35 -18.80
CA THR A 369 60.60 9.84 -18.90
C THR A 369 60.07 9.63 -20.31
N ASN A 370 59.10 8.72 -20.46
CA ASN A 370 58.34 8.58 -21.70
C ASN A 370 57.16 9.57 -21.69
N THR A 371 57.11 10.47 -22.66
CA THR A 371 56.04 11.46 -22.82
C THR A 371 55.27 11.16 -24.11
N ARG A 372 53.94 11.04 -23.98
CA ARG A 372 53.02 10.82 -25.10
C ARG A 372 51.98 11.93 -25.15
N THR A 373 51.72 12.44 -26.35
CA THR A 373 50.72 13.50 -26.57
C THR A 373 49.52 12.96 -27.35
N TYR A 374 48.35 13.58 -27.13
CA TYR A 374 47.08 13.17 -27.72
C TYR A 374 46.35 14.37 -28.33
N ALA A 375 45.45 14.12 -29.27
CA ALA A 375 44.79 15.18 -30.03
C ALA A 375 43.82 16.06 -29.20
N HIS A 376 43.13 15.48 -28.22
CA HIS A 376 42.13 16.18 -27.40
C HIS A 376 42.48 16.20 -25.90
N LEU A 377 43.20 15.19 -25.41
CA LEU A 377 43.55 15.02 -24.00
C LEU A 377 44.98 15.51 -23.69
N PRO A 378 45.24 15.92 -22.43
CA PRO A 378 46.59 16.29 -22.00
C PRO A 378 47.56 15.11 -22.12
N SER A 379 48.85 15.41 -22.27
CA SER A 379 49.91 14.42 -22.39
C SER A 379 49.96 13.44 -21.21
N THR A 380 50.45 12.24 -21.45
CA THR A 380 50.78 11.26 -20.40
C THR A 380 52.29 11.15 -20.28
N THR A 381 52.79 11.20 -19.05
CA THR A 381 54.20 10.92 -18.74
C THR A 381 54.27 9.64 -17.91
N THR A 382 55.02 8.65 -18.41
CA THR A 382 55.36 7.44 -17.67
C THR A 382 56.85 7.45 -17.41
N THR A 383 57.22 7.47 -16.14
CA THR A 383 58.63 7.45 -15.72
C THR A 383 59.02 6.04 -15.32
N THR A 384 60.26 5.68 -15.63
CA THR A 384 60.92 4.54 -15.02
C THR A 384 62.36 4.95 -14.71
N SER A 385 62.97 4.27 -13.77
CA SER A 385 64.32 4.58 -13.36
C SER A 385 65.19 3.35 -13.50
N ILE A 386 66.44 3.56 -13.88
CA ILE A 386 67.50 2.57 -13.70
C ILE A 386 68.46 3.10 -12.64
N VAL A 387 68.89 2.23 -11.75
CA VAL A 387 69.92 2.54 -10.77
C VAL A 387 71.23 2.04 -11.35
N VAL A 388 72.19 2.96 -11.50
CA VAL A 388 73.56 2.61 -11.86
C VAL A 388 74.38 2.69 -10.59
N ASN A 389 75.09 1.63 -10.24
CA ASN A 389 75.97 1.60 -9.08
C ASN A 389 77.39 1.95 -9.51
N ARG A 390 78.07 2.72 -8.66
CA ARG A 390 79.47 3.06 -8.80
C ARG A 390 80.32 1.87 -8.35
N ASP A 391 81.51 1.84 -8.91
CA ASP A 391 82.57 0.87 -8.66
C ASP A 391 83.87 1.71 -8.75
N THR A 392 84.32 2.22 -7.61
CA THR A 392 85.32 3.30 -7.45
C THR A 392 86.71 2.76 -7.69
N ASP A 393 87.01 1.57 -7.20
CA ASP A 393 88.31 0.92 -7.38
C ASP A 393 88.34 -0.01 -8.63
N ASN A 394 87.19 -0.24 -9.27
CA ASN A 394 86.99 -1.06 -10.48
C ASN A 394 87.30 -2.55 -10.26
N ASP A 395 87.13 -3.05 -9.03
CA ASP A 395 87.36 -4.45 -8.70
C ASP A 395 86.17 -5.37 -9.09
N GLY A 396 85.03 -4.76 -9.42
CA GLY A 396 83.79 -5.43 -9.82
C GLY A 396 82.80 -5.67 -8.67
N THR A 397 83.13 -5.25 -7.46
CA THR A 397 82.25 -5.02 -6.33
C THR A 397 81.70 -3.60 -6.45
N ILE A 398 80.41 -3.41 -6.18
CA ILE A 398 79.84 -2.05 -6.24
C ILE A 398 80.10 -1.37 -4.91
N ASP A 399 80.41 -0.07 -4.92
CA ASP A 399 80.71 0.72 -3.72
C ASP A 399 79.67 0.45 -2.59
N SER A 400 78.37 0.41 -2.92
CA SER A 400 77.33 0.14 -1.90
C SER A 400 77.32 -1.27 -1.27
N GLU A 401 77.96 -2.26 -1.91
CA GLU A 401 78.14 -3.63 -1.40
C GLU A 401 79.59 -3.92 -1.03
N ASP A 402 80.46 -2.95 -1.26
CA ASP A 402 81.79 -2.87 -0.70
C ASP A 402 81.65 -2.24 0.68
N ASP A 403 82.23 -2.86 1.70
CA ASP A 403 82.20 -2.26 3.04
C ASP A 403 83.41 -1.37 3.28
N ASP A 404 84.29 -1.24 2.30
CA ASP A 404 85.58 -0.57 2.33
C ASP A 404 85.89 0.05 0.95
N ASP A 405 85.10 1.06 0.55
CA ASP A 405 85.06 1.68 -0.79
C ASP A 405 86.45 2.08 -1.35
N ASP A 406 87.42 2.33 -0.47
CA ASP A 406 88.80 2.67 -0.84
C ASP A 406 89.87 1.65 -0.40
N GLY A 407 89.46 0.57 0.28
CA GLY A 407 90.30 -0.58 0.63
C GLY A 407 91.24 -0.39 1.82
N ASP A 408 90.90 0.46 2.80
CA ASP A 408 91.71 0.82 3.96
C ASP A 408 91.44 0.01 5.26
N GLY A 409 90.33 -0.72 5.31
CA GLY A 409 89.97 -1.68 6.36
C GLY A 409 89.15 -1.14 7.54
N ILE A 410 88.61 0.08 7.45
CA ILE A 410 87.53 0.57 8.31
C ILE A 410 86.27 0.68 7.47
N SER A 411 85.10 0.31 8.02
CA SER A 411 83.92 0.34 7.16
C SER A 411 83.48 1.76 6.83
N ASP A 412 83.06 2.01 5.60
CA ASP A 412 82.63 3.32 5.13
C ASP A 412 81.54 3.97 6.00
N ALA A 413 80.68 3.12 6.57
CA ALA A 413 79.60 3.51 7.47
C ALA A 413 80.11 4.08 8.81
N ASP A 414 81.21 3.53 9.31
CA ASP A 414 81.80 3.97 10.57
C ASP A 414 82.56 5.27 10.40
N GLU A 415 83.23 5.47 9.27
CA GLU A 415 83.95 6.69 8.92
C GLU A 415 83.01 7.85 8.61
N THR A 416 82.01 7.63 7.76
CA THR A 416 81.02 8.67 7.41
C THR A 416 80.35 9.24 8.65
N ARG A 417 79.88 8.37 9.55
CA ARG A 417 79.12 8.79 10.73
C ARG A 417 79.91 9.77 11.60
N THR A 418 81.19 9.50 11.73
CA THR A 418 82.05 10.11 12.73
C THR A 418 82.80 11.30 12.13
N GLY A 419 82.50 11.64 10.88
CA GLY A 419 82.96 12.82 10.17
C GLY A 419 84.21 12.59 9.32
N HIS A 420 84.48 11.34 8.93
CA HIS A 420 85.61 10.92 8.13
C HIS A 420 85.19 10.51 6.70
N ASP A 421 86.13 10.54 5.74
CA ASP A 421 85.87 10.38 4.30
C ASP A 421 86.13 8.95 3.78
N PRO A 422 85.09 8.16 3.42
CA PRO A 422 85.21 6.73 3.09
C PRO A 422 85.80 6.37 1.73
N LYS A 423 86.01 7.36 0.85
CA LYS A 423 86.63 7.12 -0.49
C LYS A 423 88.04 7.69 -0.54
N ASN A 424 88.60 7.95 0.63
CA ASN A 424 89.90 8.53 0.85
C ASN A 424 90.60 7.80 2.02
N PRO A 425 91.55 6.88 1.73
CA PRO A 425 92.01 5.82 2.65
C PRO A 425 92.95 6.31 3.78
N ALA A 426 92.64 7.46 4.38
CA ALA A 426 93.52 8.22 5.26
C ALA A 426 92.83 8.87 6.49
N ASP A 427 91.55 8.58 6.81
CA ASP A 427 90.70 9.35 7.75
C ASP A 427 89.76 8.46 8.65
N LYS A 428 89.89 8.35 10.02
CA LYS A 428 89.08 7.39 10.89
C LYS A 428 88.75 7.69 12.43
N PRO A 429 87.72 7.07 13.12
CA PRO A 429 87.05 7.52 14.44
C PRO A 429 87.07 6.73 15.84
N THR A 430 86.30 7.15 16.93
CA THR A 430 86.23 6.64 18.38
C THR A 430 84.88 6.01 18.96
N GLN A 431 84.81 5.35 20.15
CA GLN A 431 83.69 4.44 20.61
C GLN A 431 82.29 4.99 21.00
N SER A 432 82.12 6.13 21.71
CA SER A 432 80.78 6.76 21.90
C SER A 432 80.30 7.40 20.60
N GLU A 433 81.25 7.73 19.72
CA GLU A 433 80.99 8.12 18.33
C GLU A 433 80.68 6.87 17.51
N LEU A 434 81.22 5.69 17.90
CA LEU A 434 80.94 4.36 17.33
C LEU A 434 79.65 3.68 17.81
N ASP A 435 78.92 4.22 18.81
CA ASP A 435 77.60 3.69 19.21
C ASP A 435 76.45 4.18 18.32
N HIS A 436 75.94 3.26 17.49
CA HIS A 436 74.92 3.48 16.47
C HIS A 436 73.48 3.17 16.90
N ALA A 437 73.27 2.58 18.09
CA ALA A 437 71.94 2.07 18.42
C ALA A 437 70.92 3.22 18.55
N ASN A 438 70.03 3.33 17.55
CA ASN A 438 68.92 4.29 17.55
C ASN A 438 68.03 4.01 18.76
N ILE A 439 68.08 4.89 19.75
CA ILE A 439 67.07 4.92 20.80
C ILE A 439 65.78 5.39 20.14
N VAL A 440 64.92 4.45 19.78
CA VAL A 440 63.66 4.73 19.11
C VAL A 440 62.61 5.01 20.18
N SER A 441 61.99 6.19 20.09
CA SER A 441 60.83 6.55 20.90
C SER A 441 59.59 6.68 20.02
N ASN A 442 58.50 6.01 20.40
CA ASN A 442 57.20 6.20 19.75
C ASN A 442 56.46 7.40 20.36
N VAL A 443 55.60 8.04 19.57
CA VAL A 443 54.64 9.03 20.07
C VAL A 443 53.55 8.30 20.86
N LEU A 444 53.32 8.70 22.11
CA LEU A 444 52.23 8.16 22.91
C LEU A 444 50.95 8.99 22.70
N ASN A 445 49.80 8.33 22.64
CA ASN A 445 48.49 8.98 22.52
C ASN A 445 47.65 8.63 23.76
N VAL A 446 47.17 9.64 24.48
CA VAL A 446 46.35 9.47 25.69
C VAL A 446 45.17 10.44 25.71
N GLU A 447 44.13 10.15 26.50
CA GLU A 447 42.97 11.04 26.65
C GLU A 447 43.19 12.00 27.83
N VAL A 448 42.47 13.12 27.84
CA VAL A 448 42.60 14.12 28.91
C VAL A 448 42.33 13.47 30.27
N ASN A 449 43.24 13.71 31.23
CA ASN A 449 43.27 13.15 32.58
C ASN A 449 43.67 11.66 32.71
N ASP A 450 43.96 10.96 31.61
CA ASP A 450 44.53 9.61 31.71
C ASP A 450 46.00 9.67 32.14
N PRO A 451 46.47 8.73 32.98
CA PRO A 451 47.87 8.62 33.35
C PRO A 451 48.72 8.17 32.15
N VAL A 452 49.93 8.72 31.99
CA VAL A 452 50.87 8.35 30.94
C VAL A 452 52.26 8.05 31.52
N ASP A 453 52.80 6.87 31.21
CA ASP A 453 54.19 6.51 31.52
C ASP A 453 55.05 6.65 30.27
N ILE A 454 55.81 7.74 30.20
CA ILE A 454 56.64 8.07 29.04
C ILE A 454 57.87 7.17 28.88
N THR A 455 58.20 6.31 29.85
CA THR A 455 59.31 5.33 29.68
C THR A 455 58.95 4.24 28.68
N THR A 456 57.66 3.90 28.56
CA THR A 456 57.13 2.92 27.61
C THR A 456 57.27 3.36 26.15
N ALA A 457 57.51 4.66 25.91
CA ALA A 457 57.76 5.18 24.58
C ALA A 457 59.07 4.63 23.99
N ILE A 458 60.05 4.27 24.82
CA ILE A 458 61.35 3.76 24.38
C ILE A 458 61.21 2.29 23.98
N THR A 459 61.16 2.05 22.67
CA THR A 459 60.95 0.71 22.10
C THR A 459 62.25 0.01 21.71
N ASN A 460 63.35 0.75 21.57
CA ASN A 460 64.68 0.21 21.33
C ASN A 460 65.73 0.97 22.15
N LYS A 461 66.67 0.25 22.78
CA LYS A 461 67.83 0.84 23.47
C LYS A 461 69.02 -0.12 23.51
N PRO A 462 70.27 0.38 23.57
CA PRO A 462 71.47 -0.44 23.65
C PRO A 462 71.46 -1.40 24.86
N ALA A 463 72.05 -2.60 24.71
CA ALA A 463 72.09 -3.61 25.75
C ALA A 463 72.88 -3.12 26.99
N GLY A 464 72.40 -3.45 28.20
CA GLY A 464 73.02 -3.00 29.46
C GLY A 464 72.65 -1.57 29.91
N THR A 465 71.82 -0.84 29.14
CA THR A 465 71.35 0.52 29.50
C THR A 465 70.11 0.51 30.42
N THR A 466 69.94 1.58 31.21
CA THR A 466 68.73 1.81 32.03
C THR A 466 67.99 3.10 31.62
N VAL A 467 66.66 3.12 31.77
CA VAL A 467 65.78 4.26 31.38
C VAL A 467 65.11 4.84 32.62
N ARG A 468 65.11 6.16 32.78
CA ARG A 468 64.42 6.87 33.88
C ARG A 468 63.70 8.12 33.39
N ILE A 469 62.58 8.46 34.04
CA ILE A 469 61.87 9.72 33.77
C ILE A 469 62.67 10.88 34.34
N LYS A 470 63.03 11.84 33.49
CA LYS A 470 63.65 13.11 33.90
C LYS A 470 62.60 14.22 34.03
N THR A 471 61.76 14.37 33.00
CA THR A 471 60.67 15.37 32.98
C THR A 471 59.34 14.69 32.62
N PRO A 472 58.36 14.61 33.55
CA PRO A 472 57.05 13.99 33.28
C PRO A 472 56.16 14.87 32.40
N VAL A 473 55.08 14.30 31.85
CA VAL A 473 54.07 15.00 31.04
C VAL A 473 52.76 15.13 31.80
N SER A 474 52.13 16.32 31.75
CA SER A 474 50.78 16.55 32.29
C SER A 474 49.71 16.34 31.21
N THR A 475 48.66 15.58 31.54
CA THR A 475 47.55 15.24 30.64
C THR A 475 46.25 15.99 30.93
N THR A 476 46.27 17.03 31.76
CA THR A 476 45.05 17.79 32.15
C THR A 476 44.52 18.73 31.07
N THR A 477 45.30 18.98 30.00
CA THR A 477 44.91 19.81 28.87
C THR A 477 45.27 19.13 27.55
N LYS A 478 44.36 19.20 26.57
CA LYS A 478 44.60 18.63 25.23
C LYS A 478 45.74 19.33 24.50
N GLY A 479 46.34 18.64 23.52
CA GLY A 479 47.45 19.13 22.69
C GLY A 479 48.69 18.25 22.74
N GLN A 480 49.66 18.54 21.87
CA GLN A 480 50.97 17.90 21.92
C GLN A 480 51.78 18.43 23.11
N LYS A 481 52.35 17.51 23.88
CA LYS A 481 53.23 17.77 25.02
C LYS A 481 54.55 17.02 24.81
N THR A 482 55.59 17.43 25.52
CA THR A 482 56.90 16.78 25.46
C THR A 482 57.41 16.51 26.87
N GLY A 483 57.77 15.25 27.13
CA GLY A 483 58.53 14.82 28.31
C GLY A 483 59.95 14.45 27.93
N VAL A 484 60.79 14.19 28.92
CA VAL A 484 62.19 13.79 28.70
C VAL A 484 62.52 12.56 29.52
N VAL A 485 63.12 11.57 28.88
CA VAL A 485 63.69 10.39 29.53
C VAL A 485 65.21 10.37 29.34
N GLU A 486 65.91 9.77 30.29
CA GLU A 486 67.37 9.68 30.29
C GLU A 486 67.81 8.21 30.14
N ILE A 487 68.74 7.95 29.21
CA ILE A 487 69.35 6.65 28.95
C ILE A 487 70.79 6.67 29.48
N VAL A 488 71.12 5.71 30.34
CA VAL A 488 72.44 5.61 31.00
C VAL A 488 73.19 4.39 30.48
N TYR A 489 74.40 4.58 29.93
CA TYR A 489 75.27 3.54 29.36
C TYR A 489 76.23 2.91 30.38
N PRO A 490 76.77 1.70 30.11
CA PRO A 490 77.66 1.00 31.03
C PRO A 490 78.98 1.73 31.36
N ASP A 491 79.49 2.56 30.44
CA ASP A 491 80.68 3.40 30.63
C ASP A 491 80.38 4.73 31.36
N ASN A 492 79.16 4.87 31.88
CA ASN A 492 78.58 6.06 32.52
C ASN A 492 78.38 7.28 31.60
N SER A 493 78.55 7.14 30.28
CA SER A 493 78.05 8.13 29.35
C SER A 493 76.51 8.16 29.37
N VAL A 494 75.90 9.31 29.07
CA VAL A 494 74.43 9.51 29.14
C VAL A 494 73.88 10.10 27.85
N LYS A 495 72.62 9.79 27.54
CA LYS A 495 71.89 10.33 26.39
C LYS A 495 70.45 10.69 26.76
N GLU A 496 70.07 11.95 26.56
CA GLU A 496 68.71 12.45 26.81
C GLU A 496 67.83 12.28 25.58
N VAL A 497 66.58 11.83 25.79
CA VAL A 497 65.63 11.54 24.70
C VAL A 497 64.30 12.25 24.97
N PRO A 498 63.90 13.21 24.12
CA PRO A 498 62.58 13.84 24.21
C PRO A 498 61.48 12.89 23.72
N VAL A 499 60.41 12.71 24.50
CA VAL A 499 59.25 11.88 24.17
C VAL A 499 58.04 12.77 23.92
N LYS A 500 57.41 12.63 22.75
CA LYS A 500 56.18 13.35 22.40
C LYS A 500 54.96 12.57 22.87
N VAL A 501 54.01 13.27 23.50
CA VAL A 501 52.72 12.73 23.92
C VAL A 501 51.61 13.61 23.36
N ASN A 502 50.68 13.04 22.60
CA ASN A 502 49.48 13.74 22.14
C ASN A 502 48.33 13.46 23.11
N VAL A 503 47.78 14.52 23.71
CA VAL A 503 46.66 14.43 24.64
C VAL A 503 45.37 14.83 23.92
N TYR A 504 44.40 13.92 23.82
CA TYR A 504 43.15 14.12 23.08
C TYR A 504 41.96 14.43 23.99
N GLU A 505 41.17 15.42 23.62
CA GLU A 505 39.83 15.64 24.19
C GLU A 505 38.82 14.71 23.50
N VAL A 506 37.99 14.01 24.28
CA VAL A 506 36.95 13.14 23.74
C VAL A 506 35.67 13.94 23.52
N LYS A 507 35.10 13.83 22.31
CA LYS A 507 33.74 14.31 22.02
C LYS A 507 32.88 13.15 21.57
N TYR A 508 31.70 13.03 22.18
CA TYR A 508 30.75 11.98 21.85
C TYR A 508 29.82 12.43 20.73
N LEU A 509 29.71 11.62 19.68
CA LEU A 509 28.84 11.86 18.54
C LEU A 509 27.53 11.07 18.69
N VAL A 510 26.42 11.70 18.35
CA VAL A 510 25.12 11.05 18.22
C VAL A 510 24.68 11.03 16.74
N PRO A 511 23.99 9.97 16.29
CA PRO A 511 23.47 9.89 14.94
C PRO A 511 22.36 10.91 14.70
N ASN A 512 22.32 11.47 13.49
CA ASN A 512 21.18 12.24 13.02
C ASN A 512 20.01 11.29 12.75
N VAL A 513 18.82 11.69 13.19
CA VAL A 513 17.56 10.97 13.01
C VAL A 513 16.68 11.75 12.03
N THR A 514 16.19 11.07 11.01
CA THR A 514 15.22 11.60 10.05
C THR A 514 13.98 10.71 10.00
N VAL A 515 12.81 11.33 9.80
CA VAL A 515 11.54 10.62 9.70
C VAL A 515 10.96 10.89 8.31
N THR A 516 10.70 9.82 7.57
CA THR A 516 9.95 9.88 6.31
C THR A 516 8.50 9.50 6.62
N ASN A 517 7.65 10.50 6.84
CA ASN A 517 6.22 10.30 7.06
C ASN A 517 5.42 10.73 5.81
N PRO A 518 4.92 9.80 4.99
CA PRO A 518 4.08 10.12 3.83
C PRO A 518 2.62 10.45 4.21
N ASN A 519 2.22 10.31 5.47
CA ASN A 519 0.84 10.47 5.92
C ASN A 519 0.60 11.86 6.52
N THR A 520 -0.12 12.70 5.79
CA THR A 520 -0.66 13.97 6.32
C THR A 520 -1.99 13.76 7.03
N GLU A 521 -2.91 13.05 6.37
CA GLU A 521 -4.22 12.64 6.88
C GLU A 521 -4.44 11.15 6.56
N VAL A 522 -5.13 10.43 7.43
CA VAL A 522 -5.51 9.02 7.26
C VAL A 522 -6.98 8.87 7.66
N ILE A 523 -7.77 8.17 6.84
CA ILE A 523 -9.18 7.89 7.15
C ILE A 523 -9.24 6.65 8.05
N GLU A 524 -10.10 6.66 9.07
CA GLU A 524 -10.22 5.62 10.09
C GLU A 524 -10.21 4.17 9.59
N PRO A 525 -10.94 3.77 8.52
CA PRO A 525 -10.91 2.39 8.04
C PRO A 525 -9.53 1.94 7.53
N ASP A 526 -8.70 2.86 7.06
CA ASP A 526 -7.50 2.58 6.28
C ASP A 526 -6.25 2.31 7.12
N ASN A 527 -5.32 1.57 6.52
CA ASN A 527 -3.96 1.46 7.03
C ASN A 527 -3.17 2.73 6.72
N ILE A 528 -2.25 3.11 7.62
CA ILE A 528 -1.26 4.12 7.31
C ILE A 528 -0.33 3.61 6.19
N LYS A 529 0.16 4.52 5.36
CA LYS A 529 1.35 4.23 4.55
C LYS A 529 2.55 4.14 5.49
N ASP A 530 3.51 3.32 5.12
CA ASP A 530 4.67 3.05 5.96
C ASP A 530 5.45 4.33 6.33
N VAL A 531 5.65 4.55 7.63
CA VAL A 531 6.50 5.63 8.15
C VAL A 531 7.86 5.06 8.51
N ASN A 532 8.93 5.56 7.90
CA ASN A 532 10.28 5.04 8.13
C ASN A 532 11.12 6.01 8.97
N ILE A 533 11.71 5.51 10.05
CA ILE A 533 12.63 6.27 10.91
C ILE A 533 14.07 5.87 10.59
N ASN A 534 14.79 6.77 9.91
CA ASN A 534 16.16 6.53 9.47
C ASN A 534 17.16 7.16 10.46
N VAL A 535 18.12 6.35 10.89
CA VAL A 535 19.18 6.75 11.81
C VAL A 535 20.49 6.64 11.06
N SER A 536 21.15 7.78 10.85
CA SER A 536 22.42 7.84 10.12
C SER A 536 23.53 7.08 10.84
N GLU A 537 24.49 6.57 10.06
CA GLU A 537 25.72 6.02 10.60
C GLU A 537 26.65 7.13 11.08
N VAL A 538 27.33 6.86 12.18
CA VAL A 538 28.32 7.76 12.77
C VAL A 538 29.61 6.98 12.94
N ASN A 539 30.65 7.48 12.28
CA ASN A 539 31.98 6.88 12.32
C ASN A 539 32.86 7.61 13.32
N GLU A 540 33.58 6.83 14.12
CA GLU A 540 34.62 7.36 14.99
C GLU A 540 35.77 7.91 14.14
N ARG A 541 36.35 9.01 14.59
CA ARG A 541 37.48 9.62 13.90
C ARG A 541 38.37 10.37 14.89
N VAL A 542 39.62 10.54 14.50
CA VAL A 542 40.59 11.34 15.25
C VAL A 542 40.92 12.57 14.40
N ASP A 543 40.74 13.74 14.98
CA ASP A 543 41.24 15.00 14.46
C ASP A 543 42.61 15.26 15.10
N GLU A 544 43.65 14.85 14.39
CA GLU A 544 45.04 14.96 14.85
C GLU A 544 45.51 16.42 14.95
N VAL A 545 44.90 17.34 14.20
CA VAL A 545 45.27 18.77 14.20
C VAL A 545 44.72 19.47 15.43
N ASN A 546 43.45 19.19 15.78
CA ASN A 546 42.78 19.82 16.92
C ASN A 546 42.86 18.99 18.22
N PHE A 547 43.50 17.82 18.18
CA PHE A 547 43.61 16.87 19.29
C PHE A 547 42.24 16.49 19.85
N ILE A 548 41.29 16.17 18.97
CA ILE A 548 39.94 15.72 19.36
C ILE A 548 39.71 14.30 18.86
N LYS A 549 39.29 13.42 19.75
CA LYS A 549 38.83 12.07 19.42
C LYS A 549 37.32 12.03 19.46
N TYR A 550 36.71 11.81 18.29
CA TYR A 550 35.27 11.66 18.19
C TYR A 550 34.90 10.19 18.38
N LYS A 551 34.23 9.89 19.50
CA LYS A 551 33.74 8.55 19.82
C LYS A 551 32.23 8.48 19.61
N LYS A 552 31.72 7.29 19.28
CA LYS A 552 30.27 7.07 19.24
C LYS A 552 29.73 7.10 20.68
N ASP A 553 28.66 7.85 20.91
CA ASP A 553 28.02 7.81 22.23
C ASP A 553 27.27 6.50 22.44
N GLU A 554 27.21 6.07 23.70
CA GLU A 554 26.50 4.86 24.11
C GLU A 554 24.99 5.15 24.16
N LEU A 555 24.22 4.37 23.41
CA LEU A 555 22.77 4.41 23.43
C LEU A 555 22.27 3.62 24.64
N LEU A 556 21.58 4.31 25.55
CA LEU A 556 21.00 3.70 26.76
C LEU A 556 19.60 3.15 26.51
N SER A 557 18.78 3.86 25.73
CA SER A 557 17.45 3.40 25.33
C SER A 557 16.97 4.05 24.04
N GLU A 558 16.04 3.37 23.36
CA GLU A 558 15.39 3.82 22.13
C GLU A 558 13.92 3.39 22.20
N THR A 559 12.99 4.35 22.14
CA THR A 559 11.56 4.07 22.28
C THR A 559 10.71 4.93 21.37
N ILE A 560 9.56 4.39 20.96
CA ILE A 560 8.45 5.15 20.41
C ILE A 560 7.23 4.95 21.32
N THR A 561 6.49 6.01 21.57
CA THR A 561 5.31 5.96 22.44
C THR A 561 4.06 6.43 21.68
N ASN A 562 2.89 6.15 22.26
CA ASN A 562 1.59 6.56 21.72
C ASN A 562 1.22 5.96 20.35
N LEU A 563 1.67 4.72 20.06
CA LEU A 563 1.46 4.05 18.77
C LEU A 563 -0.01 3.85 18.38
N ASN A 564 -0.96 3.93 19.32
CA ASN A 564 -2.41 3.89 19.03
C ASN A 564 -2.83 2.69 18.15
N GLY A 565 -2.23 1.51 18.34
CA GLY A 565 -2.54 0.30 17.57
C GLY A 565 -1.65 0.06 16.34
N LEU A 566 -0.75 0.98 16.00
CA LEU A 566 0.28 0.76 14.99
C LEU A 566 1.39 -0.17 15.48
N THR A 567 2.01 -0.86 14.55
CA THR A 567 3.15 -1.74 14.79
C THR A 567 4.44 -1.02 14.43
N ASN A 568 5.46 -1.09 15.28
CA ASN A 568 6.83 -0.69 14.98
C ASN A 568 7.69 -1.93 14.77
N ASP A 569 8.14 -2.18 13.54
CA ASP A 569 8.97 -3.36 13.25
C ASP A 569 10.45 -3.16 13.63
N SER A 570 11.26 -4.22 13.45
CA SER A 570 12.69 -4.20 13.75
C SER A 570 13.51 -3.23 12.89
N ASN A 571 12.96 -2.75 11.78
CA ASN A 571 13.58 -1.77 10.88
C ASN A 571 13.10 -0.34 11.17
N ARG A 572 12.44 -0.09 12.32
CA ARG A 572 11.90 1.21 12.73
C ARG A 572 10.86 1.75 11.75
N LYS A 573 10.04 0.84 11.24
CA LYS A 573 8.97 1.13 10.29
C LYS A 573 7.63 1.00 10.99
N LEU A 574 6.86 2.08 10.97
CA LEU A 574 5.50 2.10 11.51
C LEU A 574 4.50 1.72 10.42
N SER A 575 3.62 0.79 10.73
CA SER A 575 2.59 0.29 9.81
C SER A 575 1.33 -0.16 10.56
N GLY A 576 0.27 -0.44 9.81
CA GLY A 576 -1.01 -0.90 10.34
C GLY A 576 -2.06 0.19 10.41
N LYS A 577 -3.03 0.03 11.31
CA LYS A 577 -4.21 0.88 11.42
C LYS A 577 -4.33 1.48 12.82
N PHE A 578 -4.82 2.72 12.89
CA PHE A 578 -5.12 3.35 14.17
C PHE A 578 -6.31 2.68 14.86
N ASN A 579 -6.20 2.53 16.16
CA ASN A 579 -7.21 1.95 17.03
C ASN A 579 -7.77 3.00 18.00
N TYR A 580 -8.16 4.17 17.49
CA TYR A 580 -8.75 5.25 18.29
C TYR A 580 -10.28 5.20 18.16
N ILE A 581 -11.01 5.46 19.26
CA ILE A 581 -12.47 5.63 19.23
C ILE A 581 -12.79 7.13 19.26
N PHE A 582 -13.48 7.64 18.25
CA PHE A 582 -14.00 9.01 18.30
C PHE A 582 -15.09 9.15 19.38
N THR A 583 -15.09 10.26 20.12
CA THR A 583 -16.02 10.51 21.23
C THR A 583 -16.85 11.77 21.01
N GLY A 584 -18.18 11.69 21.14
CA GLY A 584 -19.08 12.79 20.77
C GLY A 584 -18.95 13.19 19.29
N ASN A 585 -18.83 14.49 19.02
CA ASN A 585 -18.95 15.08 17.68
C ASN A 585 -17.59 15.45 17.05
N GLU A 586 -16.48 14.91 17.54
CA GLU A 586 -15.18 15.10 16.86
C GLU A 586 -15.14 14.31 15.55
N GLU A 587 -14.66 14.95 14.49
CA GLU A 587 -14.49 14.35 13.16
C GLU A 587 -13.00 14.13 12.81
N THR A 588 -12.08 14.69 13.61
CA THR A 588 -10.64 14.53 13.38
C THR A 588 -9.86 14.44 14.69
N LYS A 589 -8.76 13.68 14.68
CA LYS A 589 -7.85 13.52 15.83
C LYS A 589 -6.39 13.58 15.38
N VAL A 590 -5.58 14.46 15.98
CA VAL A 590 -4.13 14.45 15.77
C VAL A 590 -3.48 13.53 16.79
N ILE A 591 -2.78 12.52 16.29
CA ILE A 591 -2.01 11.56 17.09
C ILE A 591 -0.53 11.95 16.99
N ASP A 592 0.09 12.24 18.13
CA ASP A 592 1.51 12.60 18.24
C ASP A 592 2.29 11.42 18.85
N MET A 593 3.23 10.87 18.08
CA MET A 593 4.05 9.72 18.45
C MET A 593 5.51 10.17 18.56
N PRO A 594 5.98 10.48 19.78
CA PRO A 594 7.36 10.89 19.98
C PRO A 594 8.28 9.67 19.94
N TYR A 595 9.27 9.72 19.04
CA TYR A 595 10.40 8.82 18.96
C TYR A 595 11.58 9.40 19.74
N THR A 596 12.09 8.68 20.73
CA THR A 596 13.12 9.14 21.67
C THR A 596 14.32 8.21 21.71
N ARG A 597 15.52 8.78 21.64
CA ARG A 597 16.80 8.08 21.87
C ARG A 597 17.54 8.73 23.03
N VAL A 598 17.92 7.96 24.04
CA VAL A 598 18.63 8.43 25.23
C VAL A 598 20.09 7.98 25.17
N TYR A 599 21.02 8.90 25.39
CA TYR A 599 22.46 8.65 25.34
C TYR A 599 23.11 8.87 26.70
N ARG A 600 24.28 8.26 26.92
CA ARG A 600 25.01 8.37 28.19
C ARG A 600 25.57 9.77 28.43
N HIS A 601 26.15 10.40 27.40
CA HIS A 601 26.86 11.68 27.56
C HIS A 601 26.18 12.86 26.87
N ASN A 602 25.42 12.59 25.79
CA ASN A 602 24.67 13.61 25.05
C ASN A 602 23.20 13.69 25.49
N PRO A 603 22.54 14.86 25.29
CA PRO A 603 21.11 14.99 25.49
C PRO A 603 20.32 14.06 24.56
N SER A 604 19.12 13.67 25.01
CA SER A 604 18.24 12.79 24.25
C SER A 604 17.77 13.43 22.95
N THR A 605 17.69 12.63 21.89
CA THR A 605 17.11 13.02 20.61
C THR A 605 15.62 12.68 20.60
N VAL A 606 14.76 13.67 20.37
CA VAL A 606 13.30 13.48 20.26
C VAL A 606 12.82 13.93 18.87
N LYS A 607 12.03 13.09 18.19
CA LYS A 607 11.35 13.41 16.92
C LYS A 607 9.87 13.09 17.05
N ASN A 608 9.02 14.09 16.83
CA ASN A 608 7.57 13.95 16.93
C ASN A 608 6.97 13.58 15.57
N ILE A 609 6.31 12.43 15.51
CA ILE A 609 5.62 11.93 14.32
C ILE A 609 4.14 12.22 14.50
N LYS A 610 3.59 13.12 13.68
CA LYS A 610 2.19 13.54 13.77
C LYS A 610 1.40 13.05 12.58
N ILE A 611 0.26 12.42 12.84
CA ILE A 611 -0.72 12.02 11.82
C ILE A 611 -2.10 12.49 12.25
N LYS A 612 -2.87 13.06 11.32
CA LYS A 612 -4.25 13.45 11.54
C LYS A 612 -5.18 12.33 11.07
N LEU A 613 -5.87 11.69 12.01
CA LEU A 613 -6.90 10.69 11.75
C LEU A 613 -8.23 11.40 11.45
N LEU A 614 -8.92 10.97 10.39
CA LEU A 614 -10.24 11.43 9.99
C LEU A 614 -11.27 10.35 10.31
N ARG A 615 -12.35 10.73 10.99
CA ARG A 615 -13.48 9.84 11.28
C ARG A 615 -14.22 9.49 9.99
N ASP A 616 -14.70 8.26 9.93
CA ASP A 616 -15.51 7.71 8.84
C ASP A 616 -16.49 6.72 9.47
N THR A 617 -17.68 7.25 9.79
CA THR A 617 -18.65 6.59 10.67
C THR A 617 -19.34 5.40 10.00
N ASP A 618 -19.70 5.51 8.73
CA ASP A 618 -20.36 4.46 7.95
C ASP A 618 -19.36 3.52 7.21
N LYS A 619 -18.10 3.93 7.11
CA LYS A 619 -16.98 3.21 6.48
C LYS A 619 -17.07 3.13 4.97
N ASP A 620 -17.69 4.11 4.33
CA ASP A 620 -17.77 4.20 2.87
C ASP A 620 -16.50 4.79 2.22
N LYS A 621 -15.53 5.23 3.05
CA LYS A 621 -14.26 5.90 2.70
C LYS A 621 -14.38 7.39 2.37
N ILE A 622 -15.50 8.01 2.67
CA ILE A 622 -15.70 9.44 2.68
C ILE A 622 -15.59 9.89 4.14
N PRO A 623 -14.58 10.69 4.52
CA PRO A 623 -14.44 11.11 5.91
C PRO A 623 -15.59 12.03 6.29
N ASP A 624 -16.13 11.90 7.51
CA ASP A 624 -17.34 12.59 8.00
C ASP A 624 -17.34 14.10 7.74
N ILE A 625 -16.17 14.75 7.78
CA ILE A 625 -16.02 16.20 7.51
C ILE A 625 -16.37 16.60 6.06
N ARG A 626 -16.48 15.63 5.15
CA ARG A 626 -16.79 15.80 3.72
C ARG A 626 -17.99 14.97 3.29
N ASP A 627 -18.69 14.37 4.25
CA ASP A 627 -19.82 13.52 4.00
C ASP A 627 -21.12 14.23 4.39
N ASP A 628 -22.10 14.19 3.49
CA ASP A 628 -23.42 14.77 3.69
C ASP A 628 -24.38 13.80 4.41
N ASP A 629 -24.04 12.50 4.51
CA ASP A 629 -24.79 11.42 5.18
C ASP A 629 -23.81 10.51 5.94
N LYS A 630 -23.30 11.00 7.07
CA LYS A 630 -22.12 10.45 7.78
C LYS A 630 -22.27 9.02 8.28
N ASP A 631 -23.48 8.61 8.63
CA ASP A 631 -23.74 7.27 9.15
C ASP A 631 -24.41 6.33 8.14
N GLY A 632 -24.66 6.83 6.93
CA GLY A 632 -25.14 6.06 5.79
C GLY A 632 -26.56 5.53 5.97
N ASP A 633 -27.37 6.19 6.81
CA ASP A 633 -28.75 5.78 7.09
C ASP A 633 -29.76 6.24 6.00
N GLY A 634 -29.28 7.04 5.04
CA GLY A 634 -30.04 7.57 3.91
C GLY A 634 -30.66 8.95 4.17
N TYR A 635 -30.37 9.59 5.31
CA TYR A 635 -30.79 10.95 5.63
C TYR A 635 -29.58 11.87 5.75
N SER A 636 -29.62 13.02 5.04
CA SER A 636 -28.52 13.98 5.15
C SER A 636 -28.37 14.51 6.59
N ASN A 637 -27.14 14.75 7.03
CA ASN A 637 -26.78 15.32 8.33
C ASN A 637 -27.62 16.57 8.70
N ALA A 638 -27.92 17.42 7.70
CA ALA A 638 -28.69 18.64 7.90
C ALA A 638 -30.16 18.36 8.29
N ILE A 639 -30.77 17.32 7.70
CA ILE A 639 -32.13 16.87 8.03
C ILE A 639 -32.15 16.30 9.45
N GLU A 640 -31.15 15.49 9.77
CA GLU A 640 -31.03 14.85 11.08
C GLU A 640 -30.88 15.83 12.22
N ILE A 641 -29.95 16.78 12.11
CA ILE A 641 -29.75 17.86 13.07
C ILE A 641 -31.04 18.66 13.26
N ALA A 642 -31.78 18.93 12.17
CA ALA A 642 -33.05 19.65 12.22
C ALA A 642 -34.17 18.85 12.91
N LYS A 643 -34.11 17.52 12.86
CA LYS A 643 -35.09 16.60 13.46
C LYS A 643 -34.68 16.08 14.84
N GLY A 644 -33.47 16.40 15.30
CA GLY A 644 -32.95 15.98 16.61
C GLY A 644 -32.47 14.53 16.64
N SER A 645 -32.21 13.95 15.46
CA SER A 645 -31.53 12.67 15.31
C SER A 645 -30.00 12.88 15.27
N ASP A 646 -29.21 11.80 15.34
CA ASP A 646 -27.76 11.90 15.59
C ASP A 646 -27.01 11.47 14.33
N PRO A 647 -26.32 12.37 13.62
CA PRO A 647 -25.70 12.12 12.31
C PRO A 647 -24.41 11.30 12.41
N TYR A 648 -24.32 10.46 13.42
CA TYR A 648 -23.18 9.59 13.68
C TYR A 648 -23.66 8.22 14.20
N ASP A 649 -24.96 7.95 14.14
CA ASP A 649 -25.57 6.73 14.62
C ASP A 649 -26.71 6.32 13.68
N PRO A 650 -26.51 5.27 12.85
CA PRO A 650 -27.47 4.91 11.82
C PRO A 650 -28.79 4.32 12.39
N ASN A 651 -28.87 4.12 13.71
CA ASN A 651 -30.11 3.73 14.39
C ASN A 651 -30.89 4.94 14.91
N SER A 652 -30.30 6.12 14.87
CA SER A 652 -30.90 7.41 15.23
C SER A 652 -31.45 8.06 13.98
N VAL A 653 -32.48 7.46 13.38
CA VAL A 653 -33.10 8.01 12.16
C VAL A 653 -34.12 9.13 12.51
N PRO A 654 -34.36 10.11 11.63
CA PRO A 654 -35.34 11.20 11.83
C PRO A 654 -36.80 10.77 12.00
N THR A 655 -37.14 9.52 11.64
CA THR A 655 -38.51 9.00 11.67
C THR A 655 -38.90 8.44 13.05
N LEU A 656 -37.93 8.18 13.92
CA LEU A 656 -38.18 7.69 15.28
C LEU A 656 -38.71 8.80 16.19
N THR A 657 -39.55 8.41 17.15
CA THR A 657 -39.89 9.31 18.26
C THR A 657 -38.67 9.54 19.15
N LYS A 658 -38.60 10.68 19.85
CA LYS A 658 -37.47 10.99 20.76
C LYS A 658 -37.27 9.95 21.85
N LYS A 659 -38.35 9.32 22.32
CA LYS A 659 -38.28 8.20 23.25
C LYS A 659 -37.59 6.99 22.61
N GLU A 660 -38.00 6.61 21.40
CA GLU A 660 -37.38 5.49 20.69
C GLU A 660 -35.89 5.74 20.42
N GLN A 661 -35.51 6.98 20.06
CA GLN A 661 -34.11 7.37 19.95
C GLN A 661 -33.35 7.23 21.28
N LEU A 662 -33.96 7.60 22.42
CA LEU A 662 -33.35 7.37 23.75
C LEU A 662 -33.24 5.88 24.10
N ASP A 663 -34.25 5.07 23.73
CA ASP A 663 -34.24 3.62 23.94
C ASP A 663 -33.09 2.96 23.16
N GLU A 664 -32.87 3.33 21.90
CA GLU A 664 -31.74 2.85 21.09
C GLU A 664 -30.39 3.28 21.68
N LEU A 665 -30.28 4.54 22.14
CA LEU A 665 -29.06 5.03 22.77
C LEU A 665 -28.72 4.29 24.08
N ILE A 666 -29.74 3.92 24.86
CA ILE A 666 -29.57 3.09 26.07
C ILE A 666 -29.14 1.67 25.71
N LYS A 667 -29.68 1.07 24.63
CA LYS A 667 -29.21 -0.23 24.13
C LYS A 667 -27.76 -0.16 23.70
N LYS A 668 -27.32 0.93 23.07
CA LYS A 668 -25.92 1.17 22.70
C LYS A 668 -25.01 1.24 23.93
N LEU A 669 -25.41 1.98 24.97
CA LEU A 669 -24.68 2.02 26.24
C LEU A 669 -24.64 0.64 26.93
N GLU A 670 -25.75 -0.09 26.94
CA GLU A 670 -25.84 -1.45 27.47
C GLU A 670 -24.87 -2.40 26.76
N LYS A 671 -24.90 -2.41 25.42
CA LYS A 671 -24.01 -3.20 24.59
C LYS A 671 -22.55 -2.83 24.82
N LEU A 672 -22.22 -1.54 24.89
CA LEU A 672 -20.84 -1.08 25.15
C LEU A 672 -20.33 -1.57 26.51
N ILE A 673 -21.15 -1.50 27.56
CA ILE A 673 -20.80 -2.02 28.88
C ILE A 673 -20.55 -3.53 28.81
N ASP A 674 -21.45 -4.29 28.19
CA ASP A 674 -21.35 -5.74 28.10
C ASP A 674 -20.15 -6.21 27.27
N ASP A 675 -19.90 -5.57 26.14
CA ASP A 675 -18.76 -5.90 25.27
C ASP A 675 -17.44 -5.56 25.96
N THR A 676 -17.39 -4.44 26.72
CA THR A 676 -16.22 -4.09 27.54
C THR A 676 -16.02 -5.07 28.69
N LYS A 677 -17.08 -5.60 29.31
CA LYS A 677 -16.97 -6.67 30.33
C LYS A 677 -16.41 -7.98 29.75
N LYS A 678 -16.79 -8.34 28.51
CA LYS A 678 -16.31 -9.55 27.83
C LYS A 678 -14.85 -9.47 27.39
N ASN A 679 -14.40 -8.30 26.96
CA ASN A 679 -13.01 -8.03 26.61
C ASN A 679 -12.47 -6.91 27.50
N PRO A 680 -12.04 -7.25 28.72
CA PRO A 680 -11.82 -6.24 29.74
C PRO A 680 -10.39 -5.69 29.71
N TYR A 681 -9.70 -5.84 28.56
CA TYR A 681 -8.36 -5.29 28.30
C TYR A 681 -7.28 -5.77 29.27
N ASP A 682 -7.36 -7.01 29.78
CA ASP A 682 -6.38 -7.57 30.72
C ASP A 682 -4.94 -7.62 30.20
N ASN A 683 -4.77 -7.52 28.88
CA ASN A 683 -3.49 -7.37 28.21
C ASN A 683 -2.90 -5.94 28.30
N LYS A 684 -3.54 -5.00 29.00
CA LYS A 684 -3.08 -3.61 29.18
C LYS A 684 -2.57 -3.34 30.61
N ASN A 685 -2.35 -2.06 30.91
CA ASN A 685 -2.02 -1.53 32.25
C ASN A 685 -3.03 -2.03 33.28
N LYS A 686 -2.55 -2.63 34.37
CA LYS A 686 -3.38 -3.30 35.37
C LYS A 686 -4.22 -2.32 36.17
N THR A 687 -3.61 -1.23 36.64
CA THR A 687 -4.30 -0.25 37.48
C THR A 687 -5.46 0.43 36.74
N ASP A 688 -5.23 0.89 35.51
CA ASP A 688 -6.23 1.54 34.67
C ASP A 688 -7.35 0.55 34.28
N VAL A 689 -6.99 -0.72 34.01
CA VAL A 689 -7.96 -1.80 33.74
C VAL A 689 -8.82 -2.10 34.96
N ASP A 690 -8.21 -2.21 36.14
CA ASP A 690 -8.93 -2.46 37.39
C ASP A 690 -9.91 -1.30 37.70
N HIS A 691 -9.50 -0.05 37.47
CA HIS A 691 -10.39 1.12 37.59
C HIS A 691 -11.56 1.07 36.58
N LEU A 692 -11.31 0.71 35.31
CA LEU A 692 -12.38 0.55 34.32
C LEU A 692 -13.38 -0.54 34.76
N LYS A 693 -12.89 -1.71 35.16
CA LYS A 693 -13.72 -2.87 35.51
C LYS A 693 -14.49 -2.69 36.83
N ASN A 694 -13.82 -2.20 37.86
CA ASN A 694 -14.33 -2.26 39.23
C ASN A 694 -15.00 -0.97 39.68
N GLU A 695 -14.71 0.16 39.02
CA GLU A 695 -15.26 1.47 39.38
C GLU A 695 -16.12 2.04 38.26
N THR A 696 -15.55 2.19 37.05
CA THR A 696 -16.23 2.89 35.94
C THR A 696 -17.43 2.10 35.42
N LEU A 697 -17.26 0.85 34.99
CA LEU A 697 -18.36 0.07 34.41
C LEU A 697 -19.53 -0.14 35.38
N PRO A 698 -19.32 -0.48 36.67
CA PRO A 698 -20.41 -0.59 37.64
C PRO A 698 -21.15 0.74 37.86
N ASP A 699 -20.45 1.87 37.96
CA ASP A 699 -21.08 3.20 38.06
C ASP A 699 -21.94 3.51 36.84
N LYS A 700 -21.44 3.27 35.62
CA LYS A 700 -22.19 3.52 34.39
C LYS A 700 -23.38 2.59 34.22
N GLU A 701 -23.27 1.34 34.65
CA GLU A 701 -24.38 0.40 34.65
C GLU A 701 -25.50 0.83 35.59
N ASN A 702 -25.16 1.31 36.79
CA ASN A 702 -26.13 1.89 37.73
C ASN A 702 -26.82 3.12 37.13
N LYS A 703 -26.05 4.07 36.58
CA LYS A 703 -26.61 5.29 35.95
C LYS A 703 -27.50 4.97 34.74
N LYS A 704 -27.10 4.01 33.90
CA LYS A 704 -27.93 3.48 32.81
C LYS A 704 -29.28 3.01 33.34
N ASN A 705 -29.28 2.19 34.40
CA ASN A 705 -30.51 1.65 34.99
C ASN A 705 -31.38 2.73 35.62
N ASP A 706 -30.79 3.71 36.30
CA ASP A 706 -31.51 4.87 36.84
C ASP A 706 -32.18 5.68 35.73
N ILE A 707 -31.47 5.96 34.65
CA ILE A 707 -32.02 6.68 33.49
C ILE A 707 -33.15 5.85 32.87
N LYS A 708 -32.94 4.55 32.60
CA LYS A 708 -33.95 3.64 32.02
C LYS A 708 -35.26 3.60 32.81
N ASN A 709 -35.18 3.72 34.14
CA ASN A 709 -36.36 3.72 35.02
C ASN A 709 -37.01 5.11 35.19
N SER A 710 -36.37 6.17 34.70
CA SER A 710 -36.77 7.56 34.95
C SER A 710 -37.61 8.22 33.86
N TYR A 711 -37.94 7.50 32.78
CA TYR A 711 -38.81 7.99 31.70
C TYR A 711 -39.81 6.93 31.24
N ASN A 712 -40.87 7.38 30.58
CA ASN A 712 -41.96 6.56 30.04
C ASN A 712 -42.64 7.31 28.86
N ASN A 713 -43.71 6.72 28.31
CA ASN A 713 -44.45 7.31 27.17
C ASN A 713 -45.10 8.67 27.45
N SER A 714 -45.18 9.11 28.71
CA SER A 714 -45.75 10.40 29.12
C SER A 714 -44.68 11.43 29.50
N THR A 715 -43.39 11.10 29.37
CA THR A 715 -42.29 12.02 29.69
C THR A 715 -42.16 13.10 28.61
N PRO A 716 -42.06 14.40 28.96
CA PRO A 716 -41.93 15.46 27.98
C PRO A 716 -40.67 15.33 27.13
N ASP A 717 -40.79 15.61 25.83
CA ASP A 717 -39.68 15.64 24.87
C ASP A 717 -38.45 16.41 25.36
N SER A 718 -38.64 17.54 26.03
CA SER A 718 -37.54 18.36 26.56
C SER A 718 -36.72 17.65 27.64
N GLU A 719 -37.37 16.78 28.43
CA GLU A 719 -36.68 15.96 29.44
C GLU A 719 -36.04 14.73 28.81
N ILE A 720 -36.67 14.14 27.78
CA ILE A 720 -36.07 13.06 26.99
C ILE A 720 -34.76 13.53 26.34
N GLU A 721 -34.72 14.73 25.76
CA GLU A 721 -33.50 15.29 25.16
C GLU A 721 -32.37 15.52 26.18
N LYS A 722 -32.71 15.91 27.43
CA LYS A 722 -31.70 16.00 28.50
C LYS A 722 -31.12 14.63 28.83
N LYS A 723 -31.97 13.61 28.90
CA LYS A 723 -31.57 12.22 29.15
C LYS A 723 -30.74 11.65 28.00
N LYS A 724 -31.06 11.96 26.74
CA LYS A 724 -30.22 11.58 25.56
C LYS A 724 -28.79 12.10 25.74
N LYS A 725 -28.63 13.39 26.08
CA LYS A 725 -27.32 14.00 26.35
C LYS A 725 -26.59 13.34 27.53
N GLU A 726 -27.32 12.97 28.58
CA GLU A 726 -26.76 12.28 29.74
C GLU A 726 -26.24 10.87 29.39
N VAL A 727 -27.03 10.08 28.65
CA VAL A 727 -26.63 8.75 28.17
C VAL A 727 -25.43 8.86 27.22
N GLN A 728 -25.45 9.80 26.27
CA GLN A 728 -24.33 10.02 25.36
C GLN A 728 -23.04 10.36 26.12
N LYS A 729 -23.13 11.22 27.14
CA LYS A 729 -22.00 11.52 28.01
C LYS A 729 -21.44 10.28 28.70
N HIS A 730 -22.29 9.34 29.12
CA HIS A 730 -21.84 8.08 29.71
C HIS A 730 -21.15 7.16 28.70
N ILE A 731 -21.63 7.13 27.46
CA ILE A 731 -20.95 6.43 26.35
C ILE A 731 -19.57 7.05 26.12
N ASP A 732 -19.50 8.37 26.00
CA ASP A 732 -18.25 9.10 25.77
C ASP A 732 -17.25 8.91 26.92
N ASP A 733 -17.72 8.92 28.17
CA ASP A 733 -16.90 8.65 29.35
C ASP A 733 -16.25 7.25 29.27
N ILE A 734 -17.02 6.21 28.92
CA ILE A 734 -16.50 4.84 28.76
C ILE A 734 -15.49 4.78 27.62
N ASN A 735 -15.83 5.32 26.44
CA ASN A 735 -14.95 5.32 25.28
C ASN A 735 -13.65 6.08 25.55
N LYS A 736 -13.69 7.16 26.32
CA LYS A 736 -12.52 7.90 26.76
C LYS A 736 -11.61 7.07 27.66
N GLU A 737 -12.16 6.33 28.62
CA GLU A 737 -11.36 5.40 29.44
C GLU A 737 -10.78 4.25 28.59
N ILE A 738 -11.54 3.73 27.62
CA ILE A 738 -11.04 2.73 26.66
C ILE A 738 -9.88 3.30 25.84
N ASN A 739 -9.99 4.51 25.30
CA ASN A 739 -8.90 5.14 24.55
C ASN A 739 -7.62 5.28 25.39
N LYS A 740 -7.74 5.68 26.66
CA LYS A 740 -6.59 5.72 27.58
C LYS A 740 -5.90 4.36 27.71
N LEU A 741 -6.67 3.27 27.75
CA LEU A 741 -6.11 1.91 27.80
C LEU A 741 -5.46 1.49 26.49
N ARG A 742 -6.00 1.94 25.34
CA ARG A 742 -5.43 1.65 24.03
C ARG A 742 -4.08 2.34 23.81
N ASP A 743 -3.87 3.50 24.44
CA ASP A 743 -2.58 4.20 24.48
C ASP A 743 -1.52 3.48 25.31
N LYS A 744 -1.90 2.53 26.18
CA LYS A 744 -0.98 1.75 27.01
C LYS A 744 -0.41 0.54 26.27
N ALA A 745 0.74 0.08 26.75
CA ALA A 745 1.42 -1.11 26.25
C ALA A 745 0.49 -2.34 26.23
N ASN A 746 0.55 -3.09 25.14
CA ASN A 746 -0.20 -4.30 24.88
C ASN A 746 0.69 -5.52 25.11
N PHE A 747 0.36 -6.31 26.12
CA PHE A 747 1.04 -7.55 26.50
C PHE A 747 0.50 -8.80 25.79
N GLU A 748 -0.52 -8.68 24.95
CA GLU A 748 -1.20 -9.82 24.32
C GLU A 748 -0.23 -10.78 23.62
N GLU A 749 0.69 -10.24 22.81
CA GLU A 749 1.65 -11.04 22.08
C GLU A 749 2.73 -11.62 22.98
N LEU A 750 3.23 -10.83 23.93
CA LEU A 750 4.18 -11.28 24.94
C LEU A 750 3.61 -12.44 25.77
N ASP A 751 2.36 -12.32 26.21
CA ASP A 751 1.67 -13.35 26.98
C ASP A 751 1.45 -14.63 26.16
N LYS A 752 1.11 -14.50 24.88
CA LYS A 752 1.06 -15.64 23.95
C LYS A 752 2.41 -16.34 23.83
N GLU A 753 3.50 -15.58 23.64
CA GLU A 753 4.86 -16.14 23.51
C GLU A 753 5.35 -16.80 24.80
N LYS A 754 5.02 -16.23 25.97
CA LYS A 754 5.33 -16.83 27.28
C LYS A 754 4.54 -18.11 27.52
N ALA A 755 3.29 -18.17 27.07
CA ALA A 755 2.43 -19.33 27.26
C ALA A 755 2.77 -20.53 26.36
N LYS A 756 3.55 -20.34 25.28
CA LYS A 756 3.97 -21.45 24.41
C LYS A 756 4.78 -22.49 25.20
N PRO A 757 4.42 -23.78 25.16
CA PRO A 757 5.15 -24.82 25.87
C PRO A 757 6.60 -24.90 25.38
N ILE A 758 7.49 -25.31 26.28
CA ILE A 758 8.87 -25.66 25.96
C ILE A 758 8.96 -27.19 26.10
N GLU A 759 9.17 -27.89 25.00
CA GLU A 759 9.36 -29.35 24.99
C GLU A 759 10.80 -29.67 25.39
N GLU A 760 11.10 -29.47 26.68
CA GLU A 760 12.45 -29.54 27.25
C GLU A 760 13.17 -30.85 26.98
N ASP A 761 12.40 -31.91 26.73
CA ASP A 761 12.91 -33.24 26.46
C ASP A 761 13.44 -33.39 25.01
N LEU A 762 13.16 -32.42 24.14
CA LEU A 762 13.62 -32.40 22.75
C LEU A 762 14.85 -31.50 22.50
N TYR A 763 15.14 -30.55 23.39
CA TYR A 763 16.15 -29.49 23.15
C TYR A 763 17.30 -29.51 24.16
N THR A 764 18.45 -28.94 23.80
CA THR A 764 19.64 -28.90 24.67
C THR A 764 19.45 -27.96 25.87
N PRO A 765 19.94 -28.31 27.07
CA PRO A 765 19.86 -27.44 28.24
C PRO A 765 20.53 -26.06 28.05
N GLU A 766 21.57 -25.98 27.22
CA GLU A 766 22.33 -24.76 26.94
C GLU A 766 21.50 -23.71 26.19
N THR A 767 20.60 -24.13 25.30
CA THR A 767 19.72 -23.23 24.55
C THR A 767 18.37 -23.00 25.25
N VAL A 768 17.89 -23.99 26.02
CA VAL A 768 16.64 -23.88 26.80
C VAL A 768 16.77 -22.93 28.00
N LYS A 769 17.92 -22.92 28.68
CA LYS A 769 18.11 -22.13 29.91
C LYS A 769 17.97 -20.61 29.65
N PRO A 770 18.66 -20.00 28.67
CA PRO A 770 18.50 -18.57 28.36
C PRO A 770 17.05 -18.18 28.04
N LEU A 771 16.31 -19.03 27.32
CA LEU A 771 14.90 -18.82 27.02
C LEU A 771 14.05 -18.79 28.30
N LYS A 772 14.25 -19.76 29.21
CA LYS A 772 13.54 -19.81 30.50
C LYS A 772 13.83 -18.60 31.37
N ASP A 773 15.11 -18.23 31.50
CA ASP A 773 15.53 -17.08 32.30
C ASP A 773 14.87 -15.80 31.77
N LYS A 774 14.77 -15.66 30.44
CA LYS A 774 14.13 -14.48 29.82
C LYS A 774 12.61 -14.47 29.96
N ILE A 775 11.95 -15.63 29.88
CA ILE A 775 10.50 -15.75 30.17
C ILE A 775 10.21 -15.36 31.63
N GLU A 776 11.09 -15.75 32.56
CA GLU A 776 10.97 -15.38 33.97
C GLU A 776 11.17 -13.87 34.21
N GLU A 777 12.09 -13.24 33.47
CA GLU A 777 12.22 -11.78 33.45
C GLU A 777 10.94 -11.11 32.90
N ALA A 778 10.40 -11.64 31.80
CA ALA A 778 9.15 -11.15 31.21
C ALA A 778 7.93 -11.31 32.15
N ASN A 779 7.93 -12.31 33.02
CA ASN A 779 6.90 -12.48 34.06
C ASN A 779 6.94 -11.38 35.14
N LYS A 780 8.09 -10.72 35.33
CA LYS A 780 8.30 -9.68 36.35
C LYS A 780 8.06 -8.26 35.81
N MET A 781 7.80 -8.11 34.52
CA MET A 781 7.54 -6.80 33.92
C MET A 781 6.29 -6.15 34.53
N ASN A 782 6.43 -4.88 34.93
CA ASN A 782 5.33 -4.13 35.49
C ASN A 782 4.42 -3.59 34.37
N ARG A 783 3.21 -4.14 34.25
CA ARG A 783 2.22 -3.71 33.24
C ARG A 783 1.84 -2.24 33.34
N ASP A 784 2.02 -1.62 34.51
CA ASP A 784 1.59 -0.25 34.71
C ASP A 784 2.57 0.78 34.13
N THR A 785 3.86 0.47 34.19
CA THR A 785 4.94 1.39 33.82
C THR A 785 5.64 1.01 32.53
N SER A 786 5.48 -0.23 32.05
CA SER A 786 6.14 -0.68 30.83
C SER A 786 5.63 0.08 29.62
N THR A 787 6.56 0.48 28.77
CA THR A 787 6.30 1.05 27.44
C THR A 787 5.99 -0.07 26.44
N GLN A 788 5.30 0.26 25.33
CA GLN A 788 5.03 -0.73 24.28
C GLN A 788 6.33 -1.32 23.72
N GLN A 789 7.36 -0.48 23.54
CA GLN A 789 8.66 -0.92 23.05
C GLN A 789 9.33 -1.94 23.98
N GLU A 790 9.29 -1.76 25.31
CA GLU A 790 9.85 -2.73 26.26
C GLU A 790 9.13 -4.09 26.15
N VAL A 791 7.81 -4.06 25.94
CA VAL A 791 7.00 -5.28 25.75
C VAL A 791 7.32 -5.95 24.41
N ASP A 792 7.44 -5.17 23.35
CA ASP A 792 7.76 -5.67 22.00
C ASP A 792 9.19 -6.24 21.94
N ASP A 793 10.15 -5.57 22.57
CA ASP A 793 11.54 -6.03 22.67
C ASP A 793 11.65 -7.32 23.47
N MET A 794 10.95 -7.41 24.60
CA MET A 794 10.89 -8.65 25.38
C MET A 794 10.29 -9.80 24.55
N THR A 795 9.19 -9.52 23.84
CA THR A 795 8.52 -10.48 22.94
C THR A 795 9.47 -10.96 21.84
N ARG A 796 10.19 -10.03 21.20
CA ARG A 796 11.16 -10.32 20.15
C ARG A 796 12.33 -11.16 20.67
N ILE A 797 12.89 -10.83 21.82
CA ILE A 797 14.00 -11.61 22.41
C ILE A 797 13.52 -13.04 22.70
N ILE A 798 12.32 -13.21 23.26
CA ILE A 798 11.77 -14.55 23.53
C ILE A 798 11.57 -15.34 22.22
N LYS A 799 11.08 -14.72 21.16
CA LYS A 799 10.95 -15.36 19.84
C LYS A 799 12.30 -15.78 19.26
N ASP A 800 13.28 -14.89 19.24
CA ASP A 800 14.62 -15.16 18.73
C ASP A 800 15.32 -16.28 19.52
N LEU A 801 15.16 -16.31 20.84
CA LEU A 801 15.66 -17.40 21.68
C LEU A 801 14.93 -18.73 21.40
N ARG A 802 13.63 -18.70 21.08
CA ARG A 802 12.89 -19.90 20.66
C ARG A 802 13.36 -20.43 19.32
N ASP A 803 13.63 -19.56 18.35
CA ASP A 803 14.10 -19.94 17.02
C ASP A 803 15.53 -20.52 17.06
N LYS A 804 16.31 -20.18 18.09
CA LYS A 804 17.67 -20.68 18.34
C LYS A 804 17.73 -21.95 19.19
N LEU A 805 16.60 -22.59 19.49
CA LEU A 805 16.60 -23.85 20.23
C LEU A 805 17.24 -24.98 19.39
N GLU A 806 18.20 -25.67 19.99
CA GLU A 806 18.90 -26.79 19.33
C GLU A 806 18.36 -28.13 19.81
N LEU A 807 18.08 -29.05 18.89
CA LEU A 807 17.57 -30.40 19.21
C LEU A 807 18.63 -31.22 19.96
N ASP A 808 18.25 -31.85 21.07
CA ASP A 808 19.07 -32.80 21.80
C ASP A 808 19.12 -34.14 21.06
N LYS A 809 20.07 -34.25 20.12
CA LYS A 809 20.26 -35.45 19.30
C LYS A 809 20.70 -36.69 20.08
N LYS A 810 21.03 -36.57 21.38
CA LYS A 810 21.47 -37.70 22.20
C LYS A 810 20.41 -38.78 22.29
N LYS A 811 19.13 -38.42 22.49
CA LYS A 811 18.04 -39.41 22.59
C LYS A 811 17.81 -40.16 21.28
N LEU A 812 17.87 -39.47 20.14
CA LEU A 812 17.80 -40.12 18.84
C LEU A 812 19.00 -41.05 18.63
N LYS A 813 20.21 -40.64 19.03
CA LYS A 813 21.40 -41.50 18.97
C LYS A 813 21.24 -42.76 19.82
N ASP A 814 20.79 -42.63 21.07
CA ASP A 814 20.54 -43.75 21.97
C ASP A 814 19.51 -44.74 21.38
N LYS A 815 18.47 -44.22 20.70
CA LYS A 815 17.44 -45.03 20.04
C LYS A 815 17.95 -45.72 18.77
N ILE A 816 18.79 -45.05 17.98
CA ILE A 816 19.47 -45.64 16.84
C ILE A 816 20.38 -46.78 17.31
N ASP A 817 21.14 -46.57 18.39
CA ASP A 817 22.04 -47.58 18.96
C ASP A 817 21.27 -48.78 19.52
N GLU A 818 20.11 -48.55 20.15
CA GLU A 818 19.21 -49.62 20.61
C GLU A 818 18.71 -50.49 19.44
N LEU A 819 18.28 -49.85 18.34
CA LEU A 819 17.80 -50.54 17.15
C LEU A 819 18.93 -51.30 16.44
N ASP A 820 20.09 -50.68 16.25
CA ASP A 820 21.26 -51.31 15.67
C ASP A 820 21.70 -52.53 16.46
N LYS A 821 21.75 -52.43 17.80
CA LYS A 821 22.08 -53.57 18.65
C LYS A 821 21.08 -54.72 18.49
N LYS A 822 19.77 -54.44 18.36
CA LYS A 822 18.78 -55.50 18.08
C LYS A 822 18.93 -56.09 16.67
N ILE A 823 19.39 -55.32 15.68
CA ILE A 823 19.71 -55.81 14.33
C ILE A 823 20.93 -56.75 14.41
N ASP A 824 22.00 -56.34 15.10
CA ASP A 824 23.25 -57.10 15.23
C ASP A 824 23.07 -58.39 16.05
N ASP A 825 22.27 -58.35 17.13
CA ASP A 825 21.88 -59.51 17.94
C ASP A 825 20.96 -60.50 17.18
N GLY A 826 20.57 -60.20 15.94
CA GLY A 826 19.66 -61.02 15.14
C GLY A 826 18.19 -61.00 15.61
N LYS A 827 17.82 -60.05 16.47
CA LYS A 827 16.46 -59.91 17.03
C LYS A 827 15.54 -58.99 16.20
N CYS A 828 16.09 -58.26 15.23
CA CYS A 828 15.37 -57.35 14.33
C CYS A 828 15.86 -57.56 12.88
N LEU A 829 15.42 -58.63 12.23
CA LEU A 829 15.93 -59.05 10.90
C LEU A 829 15.05 -58.60 9.72
N SER A 830 13.94 -57.90 9.98
CA SER A 830 13.07 -57.43 8.90
C SER A 830 13.75 -56.32 8.08
N GLU A 831 13.45 -56.28 6.79
CA GLU A 831 13.86 -55.16 5.91
C GLU A 831 13.37 -53.80 6.44
N GLU A 832 12.26 -53.79 7.19
CA GLU A 832 11.73 -52.60 7.87
C GLU A 832 12.70 -52.08 8.97
N CYS A 833 13.35 -52.96 9.74
CA CYS A 833 14.36 -52.57 10.75
C CYS A 833 15.57 -51.87 10.13
N LYS A 834 16.13 -52.48 9.08
CA LYS A 834 17.34 -51.97 8.42
C LYS A 834 17.09 -50.61 7.76
N LYS A 835 15.97 -50.48 7.03
CA LYS A 835 15.56 -49.21 6.43
C LYS A 835 15.30 -48.11 7.45
N THR A 836 14.68 -48.45 8.59
CA THR A 836 14.40 -47.47 9.65
C THR A 836 15.69 -47.01 10.34
N SER A 837 16.64 -47.91 10.61
CA SER A 837 17.97 -47.55 11.16
C SER A 837 18.74 -46.63 10.19
N GLU A 838 18.78 -46.97 8.90
CA GLU A 838 19.48 -46.16 7.89
C GLU A 838 18.86 -44.77 7.73
N LYS A 839 17.53 -44.70 7.66
CA LYS A 839 16.79 -43.43 7.63
C LYS A 839 17.07 -42.57 8.86
N ALA A 840 17.10 -43.17 10.05
CA ALA A 840 17.38 -42.45 11.29
C ALA A 840 18.83 -41.96 11.41
N LYS A 841 19.81 -42.74 10.93
CA LYS A 841 21.23 -42.30 10.85
C LYS A 841 21.42 -41.12 9.90
N ASN A 842 20.76 -41.16 8.75
CA ASN A 842 20.77 -40.05 7.79
C ASN A 842 20.12 -38.80 8.39
N GLY A 843 19.01 -38.96 9.11
CA GLY A 843 18.38 -37.87 9.86
C GLY A 843 19.28 -37.31 10.97
N TYR A 844 19.92 -38.16 11.77
CA TYR A 844 20.85 -37.74 12.83
C TYR A 844 22.01 -36.89 12.29
N ASN A 845 22.58 -37.28 11.14
CA ASN A 845 23.67 -36.56 10.48
C ASN A 845 23.22 -35.31 9.71
N ASN A 846 21.91 -35.08 9.54
CA ASN A 846 21.40 -33.88 8.88
C ASN A 846 21.55 -32.65 9.81
N PRO A 847 22.30 -31.60 9.42
CA PRO A 847 22.42 -30.38 10.21
C PRO A 847 21.11 -29.59 10.28
N ASN A 848 20.19 -29.79 9.32
CA ASN A 848 18.91 -29.10 9.23
C ASN A 848 17.72 -29.99 9.63
N LEU A 849 17.95 -31.00 10.47
CA LEU A 849 16.89 -31.89 10.93
C LEU A 849 15.81 -31.08 11.67
N THR A 850 14.57 -31.13 11.19
CA THR A 850 13.45 -30.42 11.81
C THR A 850 12.94 -31.16 13.05
N LYS A 851 12.22 -30.46 13.93
CA LYS A 851 11.57 -31.06 15.11
C LYS A 851 10.63 -32.21 14.75
N ASP A 852 9.79 -32.03 13.73
CA ASP A 852 8.81 -33.05 13.33
C ASP A 852 9.49 -34.30 12.76
N GLU A 853 10.54 -34.12 11.96
CA GLU A 853 11.36 -35.23 11.45
C GLU A 853 12.07 -35.96 12.59
N TYR A 854 12.62 -35.24 13.57
CA TYR A 854 13.25 -35.81 14.75
C TYR A 854 12.28 -36.70 15.55
N VAL A 855 11.09 -36.19 15.85
CA VAL A 855 10.05 -36.94 16.57
C VAL A 855 9.56 -38.13 15.74
N GLN A 856 9.38 -37.96 14.44
CA GLN A 856 8.98 -39.04 13.54
C GLN A 856 9.99 -40.18 13.51
N LEU A 857 11.30 -39.87 13.43
CA LEU A 857 12.35 -40.89 13.43
C LEU A 857 12.35 -41.70 14.73
N ILE A 858 12.20 -41.03 15.88
CA ILE A 858 12.09 -41.71 17.18
C ILE A 858 10.86 -42.62 17.22
N ASN A 859 9.71 -42.15 16.73
CA ASN A 859 8.47 -42.94 16.72
C ASN A 859 8.56 -44.14 15.78
N GLU A 860 9.16 -43.97 14.60
CA GLU A 860 9.41 -45.07 13.65
C GLU A 860 10.35 -46.12 14.25
N ILE A 861 11.45 -45.70 14.89
CA ILE A 861 12.34 -46.60 15.62
C ILE A 861 11.57 -47.37 16.70
N ASN A 862 10.81 -46.68 17.55
CA ASN A 862 10.05 -47.31 18.63
C ASN A 862 8.98 -48.29 18.11
N ALA A 863 8.30 -47.97 17.02
CA ALA A 863 7.28 -48.82 16.41
C ALA A 863 7.90 -50.14 15.91
N VAL A 864 9.07 -50.09 15.29
CA VAL A 864 9.77 -51.29 14.80
C VAL A 864 10.37 -52.09 15.96
N LEU A 865 10.90 -51.43 17.00
CA LEU A 865 11.36 -52.08 18.23
C LEU A 865 10.23 -52.84 18.93
N GLN A 866 9.03 -52.26 19.04
CA GLN A 866 7.86 -52.90 19.67
C GLN A 866 7.28 -54.07 18.86
N LYS A 867 7.26 -53.99 17.52
CA LYS A 867 6.80 -55.09 16.66
C LYS A 867 7.64 -56.36 16.86
N ASN A 868 8.94 -56.23 17.10
CA ASN A 868 9.85 -57.37 17.22
C ASN A 868 9.97 -57.94 18.65
N ASP A 869 9.62 -57.20 19.70
CA ASP A 869 9.52 -57.76 21.04
C ASP A 869 8.32 -58.73 21.19
N ASN A 870 7.35 -58.69 20.28
CA ASN A 870 6.20 -59.61 20.24
C ASN A 870 6.48 -60.94 19.52
N ILE A 871 7.70 -61.19 19.03
CA ILE A 871 8.10 -62.47 18.43
C ILE A 871 8.79 -63.35 19.49
N LYS A 872 8.01 -63.93 20.41
CA LYS A 872 8.49 -65.09 21.19
C LYS A 872 8.43 -66.34 20.31
N ASN A 873 9.62 -66.81 19.97
CA ASN A 873 9.96 -68.06 19.29
C ASN A 873 9.19 -69.30 19.85
N PRO A 874 8.45 -70.09 19.04
CA PRO A 874 7.82 -71.33 19.48
C PRO A 874 8.71 -72.55 19.26
N ARG A 875 9.24 -73.12 20.37
CA ARG A 875 9.35 -74.56 20.73
C ARG A 875 10.71 -74.93 21.35
N THR A 876 10.66 -75.33 22.63
CA THR A 876 11.10 -76.68 23.10
C THR A 876 10.52 -77.02 24.49
N SER A 877 9.81 -78.15 24.50
CA SER A 877 9.48 -79.12 25.57
C SER A 877 9.80 -78.84 27.06
N SER A 878 8.76 -78.85 27.91
CA SER A 878 8.45 -79.89 28.93
C SER A 878 7.87 -79.33 30.25
N SER A 879 6.63 -79.77 30.52
CA SER A 879 5.99 -80.04 31.83
C SER A 879 6.03 -79.00 32.97
N GLN A 880 4.92 -78.29 33.20
CA GLN A 880 4.04 -78.43 34.38
C GLN A 880 3.06 -77.23 34.52
N PHE A 881 1.77 -77.52 34.28
CA PHE A 881 0.60 -77.13 35.08
C PHE A 881 0.35 -75.66 35.52
N ILE A 882 -0.71 -75.08 34.92
CA ILE A 882 -1.98 -74.60 35.55
C ILE A 882 -2.14 -73.14 36.08
N ILE A 883 -3.08 -72.42 35.41
CA ILE A 883 -4.19 -71.54 35.88
C ILE A 883 -3.82 -70.18 36.52
N VAL A 884 -4.25 -69.00 36.01
CA VAL A 884 -5.53 -68.30 36.32
C VAL A 884 -5.79 -67.09 35.35
N ILE A 885 -6.90 -67.16 34.59
CA ILE A 885 -8.02 -66.16 34.39
C ILE A 885 -7.66 -64.75 33.82
N ILE A 886 -8.05 -64.37 32.58
CA ILE A 886 -9.39 -63.96 32.09
C ILE A 886 -10.15 -62.96 32.99
N ALA A 887 -9.73 -61.69 33.06
CA ALA A 887 -10.60 -60.59 33.50
C ALA A 887 -10.00 -59.23 33.08
N SER A 888 -10.22 -58.79 31.84
CA SER A 888 -10.08 -57.38 31.40
C SER A 888 -10.60 -57.17 29.96
N LEU A 889 -10.89 -58.25 29.22
CA LEU A 889 -11.44 -58.22 27.86
C LEU A 889 -12.96 -57.94 27.78
N ILE A 890 -13.54 -57.38 28.83
CA ILE A 890 -14.93 -56.87 28.87
C ILE A 890 -14.87 -55.45 29.44
N LEU A 891 -14.55 -54.47 28.59
CA LEU A 891 -14.97 -53.06 28.78
C LEU A 891 -14.73 -52.15 27.54
N VAL A 892 -14.13 -52.63 26.45
CA VAL A 892 -13.95 -51.80 25.22
C VAL A 892 -14.81 -52.26 24.04
N VAL A 893 -15.38 -53.46 24.08
CA VAL A 893 -16.41 -53.92 23.11
C VAL A 893 -17.78 -53.22 23.34
N GLY A 894 -17.93 -52.44 24.41
CA GLY A 894 -19.15 -51.70 24.74
C GLY A 894 -19.24 -50.24 24.24
N TYR A 895 -18.17 -49.62 23.72
CA TYR A 895 -18.22 -48.19 23.34
C TYR A 895 -17.99 -47.91 21.84
N ILE A 896 -17.45 -48.87 21.07
CA ILE A 896 -17.22 -48.72 19.61
C ILE A 896 -18.30 -49.50 18.81
N MET A 897 -19.52 -49.57 19.34
CA MET A 897 -20.70 -50.13 18.65
C MET A 897 -21.91 -49.17 18.74
N LEU A 898 -21.68 -47.86 18.80
CA LEU A 898 -22.77 -46.87 18.72
C LEU A 898 -22.31 -45.48 18.21
N LYS A 899 -21.85 -45.44 16.96
CA LYS A 899 -22.21 -44.43 15.94
C LYS A 899 -21.13 -44.35 14.86
N THR A 900 -21.33 -45.13 13.80
CA THR A 900 -21.42 -44.59 12.44
C THR A 900 -21.76 -45.74 11.50
N LYS A 901 -23.01 -45.79 11.06
CA LYS A 901 -23.41 -46.08 9.67
C LYS A 901 -24.93 -46.04 9.52
N LYS A 902 -25.45 -44.98 8.89
CA LYS A 902 -26.28 -45.07 7.66
C LYS A 902 -26.80 -43.68 7.26
N SER A 903 -26.23 -43.14 6.18
CA SER A 903 -26.92 -42.87 4.92
C SER A 903 -28.41 -42.45 4.95
N TYR A 904 -28.65 -41.21 4.50
CA TYR A 904 -29.70 -40.71 3.59
C TYR A 904 -31.19 -40.56 4.01
N LEU A 905 -31.70 -39.34 3.69
CA LEU A 905 -33.07 -38.91 3.32
C LEU A 905 -34.19 -38.86 4.40
N ARG A 906 -34.52 -37.65 4.87
CA ARG A 906 -35.66 -36.85 4.39
C ARG A 906 -35.58 -35.41 4.90
#